data_AF-M0B6Q4-F1
#
_entry.id   AF-M0B6Q4-F1
#
_cell.length_a   1.000
_cell.length_b   1.000
_cell.length_c   1.000
_cell.angle_alpha   90.00
_cell.angle_beta   90.00
_cell.angle_gamma   90.00
#
_symmetry.space_group_name_H-M   'P 1'
#
loop_
_entity.id
_entity.type
_entity.pdbx_description
1 polymer ?
#
loop_
_entity_poly.entity_id
_entity_poly.type
_entity_poly.pdbx_seq_one_letter_code
_entity_poly.pdbx_strand_id
1 'polypeptide(L)'
;KIQRYTRNLDEIDWPWLQDLIDGNYAATSDDADAGTEDEAGDEDESEGADGATDDEPAEDDEGTANADGDESDDVDGPAGPPRVGESKKFLRDLIAGRPVFSHPCAKGGFRLRYGRSRNHGFATAGVHPAAMHLVDDFLATGTQIKTERPGKAAGVVPVDSIEGPTVKLANGDVRQIDDPAAAKEIRNGVEKILDLGEYLVNYGEFIENNHPLAPASYTPEWWIQDLEAAGADVQALEDDPRVDLEHPDPEEALAWATDFDAPLHPEYTYLWHDLAVADFCTLAKAVAAGRVESEGDAGAGGNDDSNDTDADADDTLVLEFSDAVCDALETIVIEHRQREDRIEIDEWRPLARSLGCEIRRTATDGASRSAASGDGPVTDPASAETDAATAIELERTWTDADLSERARTWSHEDEPDGANAIEAVNEVAPVDIRERAPTRIGNRMGRPEKSERRDLSPPVHTLFPIGEAGGAQRNVADAAKHAETMSDTPGVVELQIGRQQCPNCGTETFKNRCPDCETRTEPDYRCPDCDQSLEPDEAGRVECGRCEVDGTCVEPREIDINDEFRSALESVGERENAFEILKGVKGLTSSTKIPEPIEKGILRAKHDVSAFKDGTVRYDMTDLPVTSVRASELDIDVGQLQALGYTEDVHGDPLTHEDQLVELNVQDIVLSDGAAEHMLKTADFIDDLLEQYYGLEPFYEFEDRDELVGELVFGMAPHTSAATVGRVIGFTSAAVGYAHPYFHAAKRRNCDGDEDCVMLLMDGLLNFSRSFLPDKRGGRMDAPLVMSSRIDPAEIDDEAHNMDIVSQYPREFYLATLEQADPESVDIQIGEDTLGTDGEYTGFSHTHDTSNIAMGPDLSAYKTLGSMMDKMDAQLELSRKLAAVDETDVAERVIEYHFLPDLIGNLRAFSRQETRCLDCGEKFRRMPLTGDCRECGGRVNLTVHEGSVNKYMQTAIQVAEEYDCRDYTKQRLEVLEKSLESVFENDKNKQSGIEDFM
;
A
#
# COMPACT_ATOMS: atom_id res chain seq x y z
N LYS A 1 -9.66 -8.82 24.10
CA LYS A 1 -10.75 -9.41 23.26
C LYS A 1 -11.49 -10.59 23.93
N ILE A 2 -10.84 -11.73 24.24
CA ILE A 2 -11.51 -12.92 24.85
C ILE A 2 -12.33 -12.54 26.10
N GLN A 3 -11.74 -11.74 27.00
CA GLN A 3 -12.43 -11.29 28.20
C GLN A 3 -13.73 -10.50 27.91
N ARG A 4 -13.75 -9.64 26.88
CA ARG A 4 -14.95 -8.85 26.50
C ARG A 4 -16.11 -9.77 26.13
N TYR A 5 -15.82 -10.86 25.42
CA TYR A 5 -16.82 -11.87 25.05
C TYR A 5 -17.24 -12.76 26.23
N THR A 6 -16.34 -13.05 27.17
CA THR A 6 -16.64 -13.92 28.32
C THR A 6 -17.24 -13.17 29.51
N ARG A 7 -17.10 -11.84 29.59
CA ARG A 7 -17.64 -11.01 30.70
C ARG A 7 -19.16 -11.10 30.84
N ASN A 8 -19.85 -11.40 29.74
CA ASN A 8 -21.31 -11.56 29.69
C ASN A 8 -21.76 -13.03 29.81
N LEU A 9 -20.82 -13.97 29.95
CA LEU A 9 -21.10 -15.39 30.15
C LEU A 9 -20.96 -15.71 31.64
N ASP A 10 -22.04 -15.51 32.39
CA ASP A 10 -22.13 -15.72 33.86
C ASP A 10 -21.67 -17.12 34.36
N GLU A 11 -21.54 -18.09 33.45
CA GLU A 11 -21.22 -19.50 33.77
C GLU A 11 -19.73 -19.85 33.74
N ILE A 12 -18.83 -18.94 33.33
CA ILE A 12 -17.40 -19.28 33.21
C ILE A 12 -16.49 -18.15 33.75
N ASP A 13 -15.86 -18.43 34.88
CA ASP A 13 -14.82 -17.58 35.49
C ASP A 13 -13.43 -18.08 35.05
N TRP A 14 -12.60 -17.19 34.49
CA TRP A 14 -11.25 -17.49 33.99
C TRP A 14 -10.20 -16.61 34.69
N PRO A 15 -9.91 -16.83 35.99
CA PRO A 15 -9.00 -15.97 36.74
C PRO A 15 -7.61 -15.85 36.13
N TRP A 16 -7.10 -16.92 35.51
CA TRP A 16 -5.81 -16.92 34.82
C TRP A 16 -5.77 -15.97 33.62
N LEU A 17 -6.90 -15.71 32.96
CA LEU A 17 -6.98 -14.76 31.85
C LEU A 17 -6.90 -13.33 32.39
N GLN A 18 -7.49 -13.06 33.55
CA GLN A 18 -7.30 -11.79 34.24
C GLN A 18 -5.85 -11.63 34.70
N ASP A 19 -5.24 -12.68 35.27
CA ASP A 19 -3.81 -12.65 35.65
C ASP A 19 -2.89 -12.44 34.44
N LEU A 20 -3.26 -12.95 33.25
CA LEU A 20 -2.54 -12.70 32.00
C LEU A 20 -2.69 -11.23 31.55
N ILE A 21 -3.91 -10.70 31.58
CA ILE A 21 -4.22 -9.31 31.21
C ILE A 21 -3.54 -8.31 32.15
N ASP A 22 -3.53 -8.61 33.44
CA ASP A 22 -2.90 -7.80 34.48
C ASP A 22 -1.37 -7.96 34.51
N GLY A 23 -0.78 -8.81 33.65
CA GLY A 23 0.66 -9.06 33.60
C GLY A 23 1.22 -9.84 34.79
N ASN A 24 0.38 -10.46 35.61
CA ASN A 24 0.77 -11.17 36.83
C ASN A 24 1.39 -12.57 36.59
N TYR A 25 1.49 -13.01 35.32
CA TYR A 25 1.95 -14.35 34.96
C TYR A 25 3.44 -14.63 35.30
N ALA A 26 4.25 -13.57 35.44
CA ALA A 26 5.69 -13.69 35.76
C ALA A 26 5.98 -13.90 37.26
N ALA A 27 4.98 -13.81 38.15
CA ALA A 27 5.20 -13.84 39.60
C ALA A 27 5.23 -15.25 40.23
N THR A 28 5.01 -16.33 39.45
CA THR A 28 4.86 -17.70 40.00
C THR A 28 5.80 -18.76 39.44
N SER A 29 6.82 -18.42 38.63
CA SER A 29 7.77 -19.42 38.09
C SER A 29 9.06 -19.61 38.89
N ASP A 30 9.26 -18.89 40.00
CA ASP A 30 10.36 -19.13 40.95
C ASP A 30 9.88 -19.94 42.16
N ASP A 31 9.54 -21.22 41.97
CA ASP A 31 9.69 -22.32 42.96
C ASP A 31 8.80 -23.53 42.59
N ALA A 32 9.28 -24.40 41.70
CA ALA A 32 8.83 -25.80 41.64
C ALA A 32 9.87 -26.71 40.94
N ASP A 33 10.95 -26.97 41.67
CA ASP A 33 11.64 -28.24 41.87
C ASP A 33 12.18 -29.10 40.70
N ALA A 34 13.37 -29.61 40.98
CA ALA A 34 14.18 -30.48 40.17
C ALA A 34 13.69 -31.94 40.18
N GLY A 35 13.79 -32.56 38.99
CA GLY A 35 14.17 -33.97 38.85
C GLY A 35 13.07 -34.93 38.43
N THR A 36 13.10 -35.39 37.17
CA THR A 36 13.14 -36.83 36.85
C THR A 36 13.62 -37.07 35.41
N GLU A 37 14.32 -38.18 35.25
CA GLU A 37 15.00 -38.69 34.06
C GLU A 37 14.04 -39.32 33.02
N ASP A 38 14.51 -39.33 31.76
CA ASP A 38 14.43 -40.38 30.73
C ASP A 38 13.11 -40.82 30.04
N GLU A 39 13.28 -40.95 28.71
CA GLU A 39 12.62 -41.83 27.72
C GLU A 39 11.15 -41.60 27.32
N ALA A 40 10.91 -41.18 26.07
CA ALA A 40 10.71 -42.10 24.94
C ALA A 40 10.30 -41.30 23.68
N GLY A 41 10.89 -41.64 22.54
CA GLY A 41 10.45 -41.14 21.24
C GLY A 41 9.21 -41.86 20.75
N ASP A 42 8.52 -41.22 19.81
CA ASP A 42 8.06 -41.93 18.63
C ASP A 42 8.08 -40.98 17.43
N GLU A 43 8.60 -41.54 16.36
CA GLU A 43 8.72 -40.96 15.02
C GLU A 43 7.34 -40.99 14.36
N ASP A 44 6.95 -39.91 13.69
CA ASP A 44 6.10 -40.05 12.50
C ASP A 44 6.56 -39.04 11.45
N GLU A 45 7.29 -39.58 10.48
CA GLU A 45 7.63 -38.95 9.22
C GLU A 45 6.35 -38.78 8.39
N SER A 46 6.07 -37.56 7.92
CA SER A 46 5.34 -37.40 6.66
C SER A 46 5.95 -36.27 5.84
N GLU A 47 6.47 -36.65 4.68
CA GLU A 47 7.08 -35.79 3.69
C GLU A 47 6.03 -35.02 2.87
N GLY A 48 6.35 -33.75 2.58
CA GLY A 48 6.22 -33.15 1.25
C GLY A 48 4.82 -32.86 0.70
N ALA A 49 4.38 -31.61 0.83
CA ALA A 49 3.57 -30.96 -0.20
C ALA A 49 3.94 -29.47 -0.27
N ASP A 50 4.63 -29.11 -1.35
CA ASP A 50 4.92 -27.73 -1.74
C ASP A 50 3.62 -26.94 -1.94
N GLY A 51 3.44 -25.92 -1.12
CA GLY A 51 2.45 -24.87 -1.25
C GLY A 51 3.00 -23.68 -0.49
N ALA A 52 3.55 -22.70 -1.21
CA ALA A 52 3.94 -21.43 -0.64
C ALA A 52 2.66 -20.69 -0.21
N THR A 53 2.29 -20.87 1.05
CA THR A 53 1.58 -19.89 1.84
C THR A 53 2.59 -19.37 2.83
N ASP A 54 2.92 -18.08 2.72
CA ASP A 54 3.66 -17.35 3.76
C ASP A 54 2.75 -17.31 4.99
N ASP A 55 2.75 -18.40 5.77
CA ASP A 55 2.31 -18.37 7.16
C ASP A 55 3.45 -17.71 7.95
N GLU A 56 3.29 -16.41 8.22
CA GLU A 56 4.07 -15.72 9.24
C GLU A 56 3.92 -16.49 10.56
N PRO A 57 5.02 -16.79 11.28
CA PRO A 57 4.85 -17.25 12.65
C PRO A 57 4.25 -16.08 13.42
N ALA A 58 3.23 -16.37 14.24
CA ALA A 58 2.72 -15.43 15.22
C ALA A 58 3.91 -14.82 15.97
N GLU A 59 4.22 -13.57 15.67
CA GLU A 59 5.26 -12.83 16.36
C GLU A 59 4.82 -12.68 17.80
N ASP A 60 5.64 -13.20 18.71
CA ASP A 60 5.51 -12.96 20.12
C ASP A 60 5.42 -11.45 20.34
N ASP A 61 4.26 -11.03 20.84
CA ASP A 61 4.00 -9.71 21.39
C ASP A 61 4.93 -9.53 22.59
N GLU A 62 6.18 -9.13 22.33
CA GLU A 62 7.02 -8.54 23.35
C GLU A 62 6.33 -7.24 23.77
N GLY A 63 5.59 -7.39 24.86
CA GLY A 63 4.71 -6.39 25.42
C GLY A 63 5.35 -5.01 25.40
N THR A 64 4.58 -4.07 24.90
CA THR A 64 4.66 -2.67 25.28
C THR A 64 4.80 -2.60 26.80
N ALA A 65 6.02 -2.39 27.26
CA ALA A 65 6.25 -1.99 28.64
C ALA A 65 5.56 -0.64 28.81
N ASN A 66 4.36 -0.66 29.38
CA ASN A 66 3.76 0.50 30.03
C ASN A 66 4.79 0.98 31.04
N ALA A 67 5.48 2.06 30.70
CA ALA A 67 6.29 2.81 31.64
C ALA A 67 5.36 3.62 32.55
N ASP A 68 4.61 2.94 33.41
CA ASP A 68 4.04 3.54 34.61
C ASP A 68 5.19 3.73 35.62
N GLY A 69 6.00 4.75 35.35
CA GLY A 69 7.04 5.27 36.23
C GLY A 69 6.67 6.66 36.69
N ASP A 70 5.77 6.74 37.67
CA ASP A 70 5.50 7.95 38.46
C ASP A 70 6.74 8.24 39.34
N GLU A 71 7.79 8.82 38.74
CA GLU A 71 8.87 9.49 39.45
C GLU A 71 8.88 10.97 39.05
N SER A 72 8.23 11.77 39.90
CA SER A 72 8.34 13.22 39.95
C SER A 72 9.80 13.63 40.21
N ASP A 73 10.56 13.93 39.16
CA ASP A 73 11.74 14.79 39.27
C ASP A 73 11.35 16.21 38.81
N ASP A 74 11.18 17.09 39.80
CA ASP A 74 11.00 18.53 39.63
C ASP A 74 12.22 19.12 38.88
N VAL A 75 12.12 19.23 37.55
CA VAL A 75 12.92 20.16 36.75
C VAL A 75 12.02 21.35 36.44
N ASP A 76 12.23 22.47 37.16
CA ASP A 76 11.47 23.72 37.04
C ASP A 76 11.60 24.34 35.63
N GLY A 77 10.64 24.01 34.75
CA GLY A 77 10.33 24.70 33.50
C GLY A 77 9.48 23.82 32.59
N PRO A 78 8.47 24.34 31.85
CA PRO A 78 7.75 23.52 30.88
C PRO A 78 8.74 23.11 29.78
N ALA A 79 9.08 21.82 29.73
CA ALA A 79 9.58 21.17 28.52
C ALA A 79 8.54 21.39 27.41
N GLY A 80 8.99 21.51 26.16
CA GLY A 80 8.09 21.70 25.02
C GLY A 80 7.10 20.53 24.87
N PRO A 81 6.23 20.55 23.86
CA PRO A 81 5.37 19.40 23.59
C PRO A 81 6.23 18.13 23.44
N PRO A 82 5.87 17.01 24.10
CA PRO A 82 6.63 15.78 24.08
C PRO A 82 6.77 15.25 22.64
N ARG A 83 7.92 14.66 22.32
CA ARG A 83 8.14 13.96 21.04
C ARG A 83 7.72 12.51 21.15
N VAL A 84 7.30 11.93 20.04
CA VAL A 84 6.95 10.51 19.99
C VAL A 84 8.22 9.69 19.80
N GLY A 85 8.39 8.61 20.56
CA GLY A 85 9.57 7.74 20.46
C GLY A 85 9.66 6.96 19.15
N GLU A 86 10.88 6.76 18.64
CA GLU A 86 11.16 6.05 17.38
C GLU A 86 10.83 4.55 17.43
N SER A 87 10.28 4.01 16.34
CA SER A 87 10.10 2.56 16.15
C SER A 87 10.79 2.05 14.88
N LYS A 88 11.72 1.11 15.05
CA LYS A 88 12.45 0.45 13.94
C LYS A 88 11.80 -0.86 13.48
N LYS A 89 10.61 -1.19 13.99
CA LYS A 89 9.94 -2.48 13.70
C LYS A 89 9.68 -2.66 12.21
N PHE A 90 9.18 -1.62 11.54
CA PHE A 90 8.85 -1.71 10.11
C PHE A 90 10.07 -2.05 9.23
N LEU A 91 11.30 -1.71 9.64
CA LEU A 91 12.54 -1.95 8.89
C LEU A 91 13.13 -3.37 9.05
N ARG A 92 12.54 -4.25 9.88
CA ARG A 92 13.16 -5.55 10.24
C ARG A 92 13.21 -6.59 9.11
N ASP A 93 12.46 -6.42 8.03
CA ASP A 93 12.41 -7.36 6.89
C ASP A 93 12.52 -6.64 5.54
N LEU A 94 13.58 -5.84 5.37
CA LEU A 94 13.79 -5.13 4.13
C LEU A 94 14.23 -6.10 3.02
N ILE A 95 13.42 -6.19 1.97
CA ILE A 95 13.67 -7.04 0.80
C ILE A 95 14.14 -6.15 -0.34
N ALA A 96 14.99 -6.68 -1.22
CA ALA A 96 15.42 -5.95 -2.41
C ALA A 96 14.25 -5.67 -3.36
N GLY A 97 14.25 -4.46 -3.92
CA GLY A 97 13.17 -3.89 -4.71
C GLY A 97 12.08 -3.19 -3.91
N ARG A 98 12.15 -3.17 -2.57
CA ARG A 98 11.17 -2.50 -1.71
C ARG A 98 11.83 -1.31 -1.00
N PRO A 99 11.76 -0.09 -1.55
CA PRO A 99 12.48 1.05 -1.00
C PRO A 99 12.00 1.47 0.38
N VAL A 100 12.91 2.06 1.14
CA VAL A 100 12.61 2.83 2.34
C VAL A 100 12.38 4.26 1.88
N PHE A 101 11.26 4.87 2.29
CA PHE A 101 10.96 6.26 1.95
C PHE A 101 11.44 7.20 3.04
N SER A 102 11.34 6.79 4.31
CA SER A 102 11.82 7.59 5.43
C SER A 102 12.22 6.69 6.61
N HIS A 103 13.32 7.03 7.28
CA HIS A 103 13.66 6.46 8.57
C HIS A 103 12.72 6.95 9.69
N PRO A 104 12.66 6.24 10.83
CA PRO A 104 11.81 6.62 11.96
C PRO A 104 12.00 8.08 12.38
N CYS A 105 10.92 8.85 12.44
CA CYS A 105 10.92 10.28 12.80
C CYS A 105 11.96 11.16 12.07
N ALA A 106 12.50 10.73 10.92
CA ALA A 106 13.66 11.37 10.31
C ALA A 106 13.31 12.69 9.61
N LYS A 107 14.16 13.72 9.76
CA LYS A 107 14.02 15.01 9.05
C LYS A 107 13.93 14.80 7.54
N GLY A 108 13.04 15.55 6.90
CA GLY A 108 12.70 15.37 5.47
C GLY A 108 11.77 14.18 5.17
N GLY A 109 11.38 13.42 6.19
CA GLY A 109 10.37 12.38 6.09
C GLY A 109 8.96 12.94 5.91
N PHE A 110 8.00 12.05 5.74
CA PHE A 110 6.59 12.39 5.65
C PHE A 110 6.10 13.12 6.91
N ARG A 111 5.50 14.30 6.75
CA ARG A 111 4.94 15.11 7.84
C ARG A 111 3.54 14.61 8.21
N LEU A 112 3.30 14.30 9.48
CA LEU A 112 1.98 13.84 9.92
C LEU A 112 0.93 14.95 9.77
N ARG A 113 -0.09 14.75 8.94
CA ARG A 113 -1.29 15.60 8.90
C ARG A 113 -2.49 14.77 9.33
N TYR A 114 -3.23 15.26 10.32
CA TYR A 114 -4.47 14.63 10.73
C TYR A 114 -5.58 15.00 9.77
N GLY A 115 -6.22 13.99 9.20
CA GLY A 115 -7.41 14.19 8.37
C GLY A 115 -7.85 12.94 7.67
N ARG A 116 -8.98 13.06 6.99
CA ARG A 116 -9.56 11.98 6.23
C ARG A 116 -10.06 12.52 4.90
N SER A 117 -9.59 11.93 3.82
CA SER A 117 -10.17 12.07 2.50
C SER A 117 -11.25 11.03 2.22
N ARG A 118 -12.07 11.25 1.21
CA ARG A 118 -13.17 10.35 0.83
C ARG A 118 -12.72 8.96 0.39
N ASN A 119 -11.50 8.81 -0.13
CA ASN A 119 -10.82 7.54 -0.45
C ASN A 119 -9.86 7.06 0.66
N HIS A 120 -9.92 7.67 1.84
CA HIS A 120 -8.99 7.44 2.95
C HIS A 120 -9.72 7.01 4.24
N GLY A 121 -8.94 6.44 5.16
CA GLY A 121 -9.39 5.74 6.37
C GLY A 121 -9.38 4.21 6.20
N PHE A 122 -9.69 3.48 7.27
CA PHE A 122 -9.81 2.02 7.26
C PHE A 122 -8.51 1.31 6.82
N ALA A 123 -7.41 1.64 7.50
CA ALA A 123 -6.04 1.20 7.26
C ALA A 123 -5.43 1.70 5.93
N THR A 124 -5.75 2.92 5.51
CA THR A 124 -5.10 3.58 4.38
C THR A 124 -4.25 4.77 4.80
N ALA A 125 -3.42 5.27 3.89
CA ALA A 125 -2.57 6.43 4.07
C ALA A 125 -2.67 7.36 2.86
N GLY A 126 -3.04 8.61 3.10
CA GLY A 126 -3.12 9.62 2.05
C GLY A 126 -1.74 10.21 1.75
N VAL A 127 -1.35 10.16 0.49
CA VAL A 127 -0.07 10.70 0.01
C VAL A 127 -0.33 11.58 -1.21
N HIS A 128 0.44 12.67 -1.33
CA HIS A 128 0.33 13.54 -2.48
C HIS A 128 0.79 12.84 -3.78
N PRO A 129 0.03 12.88 -4.89
CA PRO A 129 0.41 12.16 -6.11
C PRO A 129 1.75 12.64 -6.73
N ALA A 130 2.15 13.90 -6.51
CA ALA A 130 3.48 14.35 -6.91
C ALA A 130 4.59 13.60 -6.15
N ALA A 131 4.42 13.33 -4.85
CA ALA A 131 5.35 12.52 -4.08
C ALA A 131 5.45 11.11 -4.66
N MET A 132 4.30 10.49 -5.01
CA MET A 132 4.26 9.17 -5.64
C MET A 132 5.11 9.09 -6.91
N HIS A 133 5.05 10.11 -7.77
CA HIS A 133 5.86 10.18 -8.98
C HIS A 133 7.36 10.46 -8.71
N LEU A 134 7.66 11.35 -7.76
CA LEU A 134 9.04 11.73 -7.44
C LEU A 134 9.81 10.64 -6.68
N VAL A 135 9.13 9.76 -5.93
CA VAL A 135 9.72 8.51 -5.41
C VAL A 135 9.81 7.41 -6.46
N ASP A 136 10.10 7.82 -7.68
CA ASP A 136 10.34 6.98 -8.84
C ASP A 136 9.19 6.02 -9.23
N ASP A 137 7.94 6.43 -8.97
CA ASP A 137 6.71 5.62 -9.14
C ASP A 137 6.69 4.33 -8.30
N PHE A 138 7.54 4.19 -7.26
CA PHE A 138 7.48 3.02 -6.38
C PHE A 138 6.21 2.98 -5.52
N LEU A 139 5.64 4.15 -5.23
CA LEU A 139 4.30 4.28 -4.65
C LEU A 139 3.29 4.44 -5.78
N ALA A 140 2.37 3.50 -5.90
CA ALA A 140 1.18 3.60 -6.72
C ALA A 140 -0.07 3.51 -5.83
N THR A 141 -1.22 3.90 -6.38
CA THR A 141 -2.51 3.70 -5.71
C THR A 141 -2.69 2.22 -5.36
N GLY A 142 -2.92 1.91 -4.07
CA GLY A 142 -3.04 0.54 -3.56
C GLY A 142 -1.71 -0.14 -3.21
N THR A 143 -0.56 0.52 -3.41
CA THR A 143 0.70 0.00 -2.87
C THR A 143 0.60 -0.02 -1.35
N GLN A 144 0.88 -1.17 -0.74
CA GLN A 144 1.00 -1.27 0.70
C GLN A 144 2.27 -0.56 1.15
N ILE A 145 2.14 0.33 2.12
CA ILE A 145 3.27 0.95 2.82
C ILE A 145 3.33 0.38 4.23
N LYS A 146 4.49 -0.10 4.67
CA LYS A 146 4.72 -0.42 6.09
C LYS A 146 5.08 0.87 6.80
N THR A 147 4.29 1.22 7.81
CA THR A 147 4.40 2.49 8.54
C THR A 147 4.98 2.28 9.93
N GLU A 148 5.61 3.32 10.46
CA GLU A 148 6.11 3.36 11.82
C GLU A 148 4.97 3.37 12.86
N ARG A 149 3.89 4.09 12.53
CA ARG A 149 2.74 4.36 13.39
C ARG A 149 1.55 4.91 12.56
N PRO A 150 0.33 4.99 13.13
CA PRO A 150 -0.14 4.29 14.33
C PRO A 150 -0.28 2.78 14.11
N GLY A 151 -0.51 2.33 12.87
CA GLY A 151 -0.62 0.92 12.47
C GLY A 151 0.69 0.28 11.98
N LYS A 152 0.60 -0.97 11.53
CA LYS A 152 1.74 -1.73 10.95
C LYS A 152 1.92 -1.51 9.45
N ALA A 153 0.81 -1.33 8.75
CA ALA A 153 0.75 -1.16 7.31
C ALA A 153 -0.46 -0.29 6.94
N ALA A 154 -0.41 0.30 5.75
CA ALA A 154 -1.51 1.04 5.18
C ALA A 154 -1.53 0.90 3.64
N GLY A 155 -2.71 0.90 3.03
CA GLY A 155 -2.86 1.05 1.59
C GLY A 155 -2.71 2.52 1.17
N VAL A 156 -1.86 2.81 0.18
CA VAL A 156 -1.61 4.18 -0.27
C VAL A 156 -2.74 4.68 -1.17
N VAL A 157 -3.24 5.88 -0.89
CA VAL A 157 -4.29 6.54 -1.69
C VAL A 157 -3.90 7.98 -2.08
N PRO A 158 -4.26 8.44 -3.30
CA PRO A 158 -3.91 9.78 -3.76
C PRO A 158 -4.79 10.85 -3.11
N VAL A 159 -4.16 11.85 -2.51
CA VAL A 159 -4.81 13.06 -1.96
C VAL A 159 -4.02 14.28 -2.43
N ASP A 160 -4.58 15.07 -3.33
CA ASP A 160 -3.94 16.23 -3.94
C ASP A 160 -4.26 17.56 -3.21
N SER A 161 -5.07 17.53 -2.16
CA SER A 161 -5.35 18.69 -1.30
C SER A 161 -4.33 18.89 -0.16
N ILE A 162 -3.36 17.98 -0.02
CA ILE A 162 -2.29 18.07 0.99
C ILE A 162 -0.99 18.54 0.32
N GLU A 163 -0.04 19.05 1.10
CA GLU A 163 1.21 19.56 0.54
C GLU A 163 2.08 18.42 -0.05
N GLY A 164 2.58 18.64 -1.25
CA GLY A 164 3.50 17.77 -1.96
C GLY A 164 4.95 17.87 -1.49
N PRO A 165 5.86 17.15 -2.15
CA PRO A 165 7.27 17.11 -1.77
C PRO A 165 7.99 18.40 -2.16
N THR A 166 9.02 18.76 -1.39
CA THR A 166 9.97 19.81 -1.76
C THR A 166 11.28 19.20 -2.23
N VAL A 167 11.72 19.61 -3.41
CA VAL A 167 12.89 19.04 -4.09
C VAL A 167 13.94 20.09 -4.42
N LYS A 168 15.19 19.66 -4.40
CA LYS A 168 16.33 20.35 -4.99
C LYS A 168 16.55 19.80 -6.39
N LEU A 169 16.53 20.69 -7.37
CA LEU A 169 16.82 20.37 -8.77
C LEU A 169 18.33 20.43 -9.02
N ALA A 170 18.80 19.77 -10.09
CA ALA A 170 20.21 19.73 -10.47
C ALA A 170 20.82 21.10 -10.84
N ASN A 171 20.00 22.14 -11.00
CA ASN A 171 20.45 23.53 -11.15
C ASN A 171 20.62 24.27 -9.81
N GLY A 172 20.35 23.59 -8.68
CA GLY A 172 20.35 24.12 -7.33
C GLY A 172 19.04 24.77 -6.89
N ASP A 173 18.04 24.95 -7.77
CA ASP A 173 16.76 25.53 -7.35
C ASP A 173 16.01 24.58 -6.41
N VAL A 174 15.42 25.12 -5.35
CA VAL A 174 14.55 24.40 -4.41
C VAL A 174 13.10 24.84 -4.64
N ARG A 175 12.20 23.86 -4.80
CA ARG A 175 10.77 24.10 -5.09
C ARG A 175 9.87 23.04 -4.47
N GLN A 176 8.72 23.44 -3.98
CA GLN A 176 7.62 22.56 -3.61
C GLN A 176 6.83 22.18 -4.88
N ILE A 177 6.42 20.92 -4.96
CA ILE A 177 5.80 20.36 -6.17
C ILE A 177 4.42 19.81 -5.82
N ASP A 178 3.40 20.63 -6.02
CA ASP A 178 2.00 20.28 -5.75
C ASP A 178 1.22 19.88 -7.02
N ASP A 179 1.83 19.96 -8.20
CA ASP A 179 1.23 19.47 -9.45
C ASP A 179 1.84 18.10 -9.86
N PRO A 180 1.04 17.01 -9.89
CA PRO A 180 1.50 15.70 -10.34
C PRO A 180 1.98 15.67 -11.79
N ALA A 181 1.46 16.55 -12.66
CA ALA A 181 1.93 16.65 -14.03
C ALA A 181 3.34 17.26 -14.08
N ALA A 182 3.58 18.38 -13.39
CA ALA A 182 4.90 18.97 -13.21
C ALA A 182 5.90 17.96 -12.61
N ALA A 183 5.49 17.19 -11.60
CA ALA A 183 6.31 16.15 -10.98
C ALA A 183 6.86 15.14 -12.00
N LYS A 184 6.03 14.66 -12.93
CA LYS A 184 6.46 13.77 -14.02
C LYS A 184 7.48 14.41 -14.95
N GLU A 185 7.33 15.70 -15.24
CA GLU A 185 8.23 16.42 -16.15
C GLU A 185 9.62 16.65 -15.53
N ILE A 186 9.67 17.01 -14.24
CA ILE A 186 10.92 17.38 -13.57
C ILE A 186 11.65 16.20 -12.92
N ARG A 187 11.01 15.04 -12.76
CA ARG A 187 11.54 13.87 -12.03
C ARG A 187 13.01 13.55 -12.33
N ASN A 188 13.41 13.59 -13.60
CA ASN A 188 14.79 13.28 -14.03
C ASN A 188 15.82 14.38 -13.65
N GLY A 189 15.35 15.58 -13.33
CA GLY A 189 16.15 16.73 -12.91
C GLY A 189 16.22 16.91 -11.39
N VAL A 190 15.54 16.08 -10.60
CA VAL A 190 15.60 16.11 -9.14
C VAL A 190 16.94 15.52 -8.66
N GLU A 191 17.70 16.33 -7.95
CA GLU A 191 18.96 15.93 -7.31
C GLU A 191 18.71 15.35 -5.91
N LYS A 192 17.88 16.01 -5.11
CA LYS A 192 17.55 15.60 -3.74
C LYS A 192 16.08 15.91 -3.44
N ILE A 193 15.40 14.99 -2.76
CA ILE A 193 14.09 15.23 -2.15
C ILE A 193 14.37 15.63 -0.70
N LEU A 194 14.17 16.93 -0.40
CA LEU A 194 14.49 17.52 0.91
C LEU A 194 13.39 17.22 1.92
N ASP A 195 12.14 17.21 1.46
CA ASP A 195 10.96 16.89 2.24
C ASP A 195 9.98 16.09 1.37
N LEU A 196 9.41 15.02 1.91
CA LEU A 196 8.51 14.12 1.19
C LEU A 196 7.07 14.65 1.06
N GLY A 197 6.75 15.77 1.71
CA GLY A 197 5.42 16.32 1.82
C GLY A 197 4.66 15.75 3.03
N GLU A 198 3.35 15.94 2.97
CA GLU A 198 2.44 15.51 4.03
C GLU A 198 2.00 14.05 3.86
N TYR A 199 1.63 13.45 4.99
CA TYR A 199 1.12 12.09 5.10
C TYR A 199 -0.12 12.11 5.97
N LEU A 200 -1.25 11.94 5.28
CA LEU A 200 -2.57 12.05 5.88
C LEU A 200 -2.87 10.78 6.66
N VAL A 201 -3.22 10.92 7.94
CA VAL A 201 -3.67 9.84 8.82
C VAL A 201 -4.92 10.29 9.53
N ASN A 202 -5.95 9.46 9.52
CA ASN A 202 -7.22 9.80 10.15
C ASN A 202 -7.22 9.39 11.62
N TYR A 203 -8.05 10.07 12.41
CA TYR A 203 -8.15 9.84 13.85
C TYR A 203 -8.51 8.38 14.20
N GLY A 204 -9.36 7.73 13.40
CA GLY A 204 -9.78 6.35 13.61
C GLY A 204 -8.64 5.32 13.72
N GLU A 205 -7.54 5.54 13.00
CA GLU A 205 -6.37 4.65 13.05
C GLU A 205 -5.66 4.67 14.41
N PHE A 206 -5.72 5.80 15.12
CA PHE A 206 -5.17 5.91 16.47
C PHE A 206 -6.04 5.18 17.49
N ILE A 207 -7.37 5.22 17.32
CA ILE A 207 -8.30 4.43 18.14
C ILE A 207 -8.05 2.93 17.93
N GLU A 208 -8.08 2.47 16.67
CA GLU A 208 -7.95 1.04 16.35
C GLU A 208 -6.65 0.44 16.90
N ASN A 209 -5.54 1.16 16.70
CA ASN A 209 -4.23 0.69 17.12
C ASN A 209 -3.90 1.03 18.58
N ASN A 210 -4.82 1.69 19.30
CA ASN A 210 -4.65 2.15 20.68
C ASN A 210 -3.32 2.89 20.89
N HIS A 211 -3.00 3.80 19.97
CA HIS A 211 -1.79 4.59 19.99
C HIS A 211 -2.12 5.99 20.51
N PRO A 212 -1.36 6.56 21.46
CA PRO A 212 -1.54 7.96 21.87
C PRO A 212 -1.49 8.90 20.67
N LEU A 213 -2.24 9.99 20.70
CA LEU A 213 -2.19 10.98 19.65
C LEU A 213 -0.76 11.54 19.54
N ALA A 214 -0.24 11.64 18.34
CA ALA A 214 1.06 12.26 18.10
C ALA A 214 0.86 13.76 17.88
N PRO A 215 1.80 14.64 18.27
CA PRO A 215 1.67 16.08 18.03
C PRO A 215 1.39 16.37 16.55
N ALA A 216 0.28 17.06 16.29
CA ALA A 216 -0.16 17.40 14.94
C ALA A 216 0.76 18.45 14.29
N SER A 217 0.91 18.38 12.97
CA SER A 217 1.44 19.50 12.18
C SER A 217 0.55 20.73 12.32
N TYR A 218 1.14 21.92 12.24
CA TYR A 218 0.39 23.17 12.20
C TYR A 218 -0.09 23.40 10.77
N THR A 219 -1.40 23.28 10.55
CA THR A 219 -2.02 23.25 9.22
C THR A 219 -3.15 24.30 9.11
N PRO A 220 -3.60 24.64 7.88
CA PRO A 220 -4.60 25.70 7.69
C PRO A 220 -5.89 25.48 8.48
N GLU A 221 -6.37 24.24 8.59
CA GLU A 221 -7.62 23.88 9.29
C GLU A 221 -7.54 24.13 10.80
N TRP A 222 -6.34 24.03 11.39
CA TRP A 222 -6.09 24.42 12.77
C TRP A 222 -5.89 25.93 12.88
N TRP A 223 -5.13 26.52 11.96
CA TRP A 223 -4.85 27.96 11.97
C TRP A 223 -6.14 28.80 11.85
N ILE A 224 -7.08 28.43 10.98
CA ILE A 224 -8.38 29.10 10.85
C ILE A 224 -9.11 29.18 12.21
N GLN A 225 -9.06 28.09 12.99
CA GLN A 225 -9.68 28.04 14.32
C GLN A 225 -8.89 28.83 15.38
N ASP A 226 -7.56 28.91 15.26
CA ASP A 226 -6.75 29.81 16.08
C ASP A 226 -7.04 31.29 15.76
N LEU A 227 -7.24 31.62 14.48
CA LEU A 227 -7.61 32.96 14.02
C LEU A 227 -9.00 33.37 14.54
N GLU A 228 -9.97 32.46 14.49
CA GLU A 228 -11.29 32.67 15.11
C GLU A 228 -11.17 32.89 16.62
N ALA A 229 -10.36 32.07 17.31
CA ALA A 229 -10.12 32.19 18.74
C ALA A 229 -9.42 33.51 19.13
N ALA A 230 -8.61 34.08 18.21
CA ALA A 230 -7.99 35.38 18.35
C ALA A 230 -8.98 36.56 18.12
N GLY A 231 -10.17 36.27 17.61
CA GLY A 231 -11.28 37.22 17.50
C GLY A 231 -11.54 37.73 16.09
N ALA A 232 -11.00 37.08 15.05
CA ALA A 232 -11.37 37.35 13.66
C ALA A 232 -12.78 36.83 13.36
N ASP A 233 -13.48 37.49 12.45
CA ASP A 233 -14.76 37.03 11.91
C ASP A 233 -14.49 36.12 10.70
N VAL A 234 -14.14 34.86 10.99
CA VAL A 234 -13.75 33.87 9.96
C VAL A 234 -14.87 33.64 8.96
N GLN A 235 -16.12 33.56 9.40
CA GLN A 235 -17.26 33.43 8.47
C GLN A 235 -17.32 34.59 7.47
N ALA A 236 -17.05 35.82 7.91
CA ALA A 236 -17.03 36.96 7.01
C ALA A 236 -15.85 36.93 6.02
N LEU A 237 -14.73 36.30 6.40
CA LEU A 237 -13.58 36.07 5.52
C LEU A 237 -13.90 34.98 4.48
N GLU A 238 -14.46 33.85 4.91
CA GLU A 238 -14.91 32.76 4.02
C GLU A 238 -15.99 33.21 3.01
N ASP A 239 -16.88 34.11 3.43
CA ASP A 239 -17.94 34.66 2.58
C ASP A 239 -17.40 35.65 1.51
N ASP A 240 -16.17 36.17 1.63
CA ASP A 240 -15.56 37.06 0.63
C ASP A 240 -14.76 36.26 -0.41
N PRO A 241 -15.20 36.21 -1.68
CA PRO A 241 -14.53 35.44 -2.73
C PRO A 241 -13.15 35.98 -3.15
N ARG A 242 -12.66 37.04 -2.51
CA ARG A 242 -11.30 37.57 -2.70
C ARG A 242 -10.31 37.03 -1.68
N VAL A 243 -10.78 36.42 -0.61
CA VAL A 243 -9.94 35.92 0.48
C VAL A 243 -9.78 34.42 0.29
N ASP A 244 -8.53 33.97 0.28
CA ASP A 244 -8.19 32.57 0.39
C ASP A 244 -7.61 32.34 1.78
N LEU A 245 -8.31 31.58 2.62
CA LEU A 245 -7.84 31.27 3.98
C LEU A 245 -6.88 30.09 4.02
N GLU A 246 -6.81 29.31 2.94
CA GLU A 246 -5.91 28.16 2.82
C GLU A 246 -4.58 28.57 2.19
N HIS A 247 -4.64 29.47 1.19
CA HIS A 247 -3.48 30.00 0.47
C HIS A 247 -3.48 31.55 0.39
N PRO A 248 -3.41 32.27 1.53
CA PRO A 248 -3.44 33.72 1.55
C PRO A 248 -2.14 34.33 1.04
N ASP A 249 -2.18 35.55 0.47
CA ASP A 249 -0.96 36.27 0.11
C ASP A 249 -0.05 36.54 1.34
N PRO A 250 1.29 36.58 1.18
CA PRO A 250 2.21 36.76 2.32
C PRO A 250 1.97 38.03 3.14
N GLU A 251 1.53 39.11 2.49
CA GLU A 251 1.21 40.38 3.17
C GLU A 251 -0.07 40.28 4.01
N GLU A 252 -1.09 39.58 3.49
CA GLU A 252 -2.35 39.36 4.20
C GLU A 252 -2.15 38.46 5.41
N ALA A 253 -1.42 37.36 5.26
CA ALA A 253 -1.10 36.45 6.36
C ALA A 253 -0.35 37.17 7.51
N LEU A 254 0.63 38.03 7.18
CA LEU A 254 1.35 38.84 8.17
C LEU A 254 0.46 39.91 8.82
N ALA A 255 -0.44 40.52 8.04
CA ALA A 255 -1.40 41.50 8.54
C ALA A 255 -2.37 40.85 9.52
N TRP A 256 -2.96 39.71 9.18
CA TRP A 256 -3.88 38.98 10.05
C TRP A 256 -3.20 38.54 11.35
N ALA A 257 -2.00 37.95 11.27
CA ALA A 257 -1.24 37.55 12.45
C ALA A 257 -0.99 38.75 13.40
N THR A 258 -0.66 39.92 12.85
CA THR A 258 -0.40 41.13 13.65
C THR A 258 -1.67 41.80 14.17
N ASP A 259 -2.70 41.93 13.34
CA ASP A 259 -3.92 42.67 13.66
C ASP A 259 -4.81 41.91 14.66
N PHE A 260 -4.82 40.59 14.57
CA PHE A 260 -5.60 39.72 15.46
C PHE A 260 -4.80 39.14 16.62
N ASP A 261 -3.47 39.32 16.67
CA ASP A 261 -2.59 38.65 17.65
C ASP A 261 -2.72 37.11 17.55
N ALA A 262 -2.74 36.62 16.31
CA ALA A 262 -2.85 35.20 15.97
C ALA A 262 -1.47 34.66 15.53
N PRO A 263 -1.23 33.34 15.62
CA PRO A 263 -0.03 32.75 15.08
C PRO A 263 0.09 32.97 13.56
N LEU A 264 1.32 32.95 13.05
CA LEU A 264 1.58 33.06 11.62
C LEU A 264 0.94 31.90 10.84
N HIS A 265 0.43 32.19 9.64
CA HIS A 265 -0.16 31.18 8.75
C HIS A 265 0.85 30.03 8.48
N PRO A 266 0.39 28.77 8.45
CA PRO A 266 1.25 27.59 8.27
C PRO A 266 2.03 27.56 6.96
N GLU A 267 1.48 28.09 5.86
CA GLU A 267 2.19 28.22 4.57
C GLU A 267 3.51 29.00 4.71
N TYR A 268 3.51 30.01 5.58
CA TYR A 268 4.67 30.86 5.86
C TYR A 268 5.39 30.51 7.17
N THR A 269 5.01 29.39 7.78
CA THR A 269 5.71 28.81 8.92
C THR A 269 6.71 27.79 8.39
N TYR A 270 7.98 27.93 8.73
CA TYR A 270 9.03 27.02 8.23
C TYR A 270 9.41 25.96 9.27
N LEU A 271 10.23 24.99 8.88
CA LEU A 271 10.70 23.91 9.76
C LEU A 271 11.79 24.37 10.74
N TRP A 272 11.52 25.45 11.49
CA TRP A 272 12.45 26.05 12.45
C TRP A 272 12.92 25.08 13.53
N HIS A 273 12.11 24.07 13.84
CA HIS A 273 12.44 23.03 14.80
C HIS A 273 13.52 22.05 14.30
N ASP A 274 13.79 22.01 13.00
CA ASP A 274 14.87 21.20 12.43
C ASP A 274 16.21 21.94 12.36
N LEU A 275 16.19 23.28 12.47
CA LEU A 275 17.35 24.14 12.33
C LEU A 275 18.01 24.37 13.69
N ALA A 276 19.33 24.21 13.77
CA ALA A 276 20.07 24.54 14.98
C ALA A 276 20.10 26.06 15.21
N VAL A 277 20.14 26.48 16.48
CA VAL A 277 20.14 27.91 16.85
C VAL A 277 21.33 28.67 16.26
N ALA A 278 22.47 27.99 16.11
CA ALA A 278 23.67 28.57 15.48
C ALA A 278 23.46 28.89 13.99
N ASP A 279 22.77 28.00 13.26
CA ASP A 279 22.46 28.16 11.85
C ASP A 279 21.35 29.19 11.65
N PHE A 280 20.36 29.22 12.54
CA PHE A 280 19.37 30.30 12.63
C PHE A 280 20.04 31.68 12.76
N CYS A 281 21.00 31.84 13.68
CA CYS A 281 21.73 33.09 13.86
C CYS A 281 22.57 33.46 12.62
N THR A 282 23.08 32.47 11.89
CA THR A 282 23.83 32.65 10.65
C THR A 282 22.91 33.13 9.53
N LEU A 283 21.75 32.48 9.37
CA LEU A 283 20.73 32.87 8.41
C LEU A 283 20.20 34.28 8.68
N ALA A 284 19.91 34.63 9.93
CA ALA A 284 19.45 35.97 10.31
C ALA A 284 20.47 37.07 9.95
N LYS A 285 21.77 36.79 10.07
CA LYS A 285 22.85 37.72 9.63
C LYS A 285 22.89 37.85 8.12
N ALA A 286 22.75 36.74 7.40
CA ALA A 286 22.74 36.73 5.95
C ALA A 286 21.55 37.53 5.39
N VAL A 287 20.35 37.29 5.91
CA VAL A 287 19.13 38.02 5.49
C VAL A 287 19.23 39.51 5.79
N ALA A 288 19.72 39.90 6.97
CA ALA A 288 19.93 41.31 7.30
C ALA A 288 21.01 42.01 6.44
N ALA A 289 21.95 41.25 5.88
CA ALA A 289 22.96 41.75 4.94
C ALA A 289 22.50 41.66 3.47
N GLY A 290 21.37 41.01 3.21
CA GLY A 290 20.79 40.82 1.88
C GLY A 290 20.31 42.13 1.27
N ARG A 291 20.07 42.09 -0.05
CA ARG A 291 19.52 43.23 -0.80
C ARG A 291 18.24 42.81 -1.50
N VAL A 292 17.25 43.68 -1.54
CA VAL A 292 16.00 43.45 -2.27
C VAL A 292 16.12 44.11 -3.65
N GLU A 293 15.88 43.34 -4.71
CA GLU A 293 15.87 43.79 -6.10
C GLU A 293 14.42 43.73 -6.64
N SER A 294 13.90 44.83 -7.19
CA SER A 294 12.61 44.87 -7.88
C SER A 294 12.80 44.60 -9.39
N GLU A 295 11.90 43.85 -10.05
CA GLU A 295 12.05 43.47 -11.48
C GLU A 295 12.14 44.65 -12.48
N GLY A 296 11.90 45.89 -12.06
CA GLY A 296 12.00 47.09 -12.89
C GLY A 296 13.42 47.50 -13.36
N ASP A 297 14.50 46.94 -12.80
CA ASP A 297 15.89 47.30 -13.18
C ASP A 297 16.48 46.42 -14.31
N ALA A 298 15.69 45.48 -14.85
CA ALA A 298 16.14 44.51 -15.85
C ALA A 298 15.34 44.50 -17.17
N GLY A 299 15.12 45.66 -17.80
CA GLY A 299 14.79 45.69 -19.24
C GLY A 299 13.86 46.80 -19.70
N ALA A 300 14.40 47.75 -20.46
CA ALA A 300 13.62 48.80 -21.10
C ALA A 300 12.63 48.25 -22.15
N GLY A 301 11.33 48.45 -21.91
CA GLY A 301 10.33 48.70 -22.96
C GLY A 301 9.01 47.92 -22.83
N GLY A 302 7.98 48.54 -22.24
CA GLY A 302 6.61 48.01 -22.33
C GLY A 302 5.56 48.79 -21.54
N ASN A 303 4.98 49.82 -22.17
CA ASN A 303 3.67 50.45 -21.97
C ASN A 303 3.02 50.49 -20.56
N ASP A 304 3.10 51.68 -19.97
CA ASP A 304 2.44 52.21 -18.78
C ASP A 304 0.91 52.40 -18.99
N ASP A 305 0.09 51.67 -18.22
CA ASP A 305 -1.29 52.01 -17.83
C ASP A 305 -1.88 50.89 -16.92
N SER A 306 -1.39 50.77 -15.67
CA SER A 306 -2.12 50.08 -14.59
C SER A 306 -1.82 50.70 -13.22
N ASN A 307 -2.84 50.68 -12.39
CA ASN A 307 -3.01 51.43 -11.15
C ASN A 307 -1.93 51.14 -10.08
N ASP A 308 -1.53 52.19 -9.35
CA ASP A 308 -0.38 52.32 -8.44
C ASP A 308 -0.54 51.58 -7.08
N THR A 309 -1.07 50.35 -7.08
CA THR A 309 -1.25 49.52 -5.86
C THR A 309 -0.63 48.12 -5.94
N ASP A 310 -0.18 47.66 -7.11
CA ASP A 310 0.39 46.31 -7.30
C ASP A 310 1.92 46.31 -7.53
N ALA A 311 2.59 47.45 -7.34
CA ALA A 311 4.02 47.59 -7.67
C ALA A 311 5.00 46.92 -6.69
N ASP A 312 4.51 46.30 -5.62
CA ASP A 312 5.30 45.70 -4.52
C ASP A 312 5.39 44.16 -4.61
N ALA A 313 4.77 43.53 -5.61
CA ALA A 313 4.67 42.07 -5.75
C ALA A 313 5.90 41.37 -6.40
N ASP A 314 6.80 42.13 -7.04
CA ASP A 314 7.92 41.58 -7.83
C ASP A 314 9.31 41.83 -7.18
N ASP A 315 9.36 41.87 -5.85
CA ASP A 315 10.59 42.12 -5.08
C ASP A 315 11.28 40.80 -4.69
N THR A 316 12.50 40.54 -5.17
CA THR A 316 13.30 39.36 -4.80
C THR A 316 14.41 39.71 -3.80
N LEU A 317 14.52 38.94 -2.71
CA LEU A 317 15.66 39.02 -1.78
C LEU A 317 16.86 38.25 -2.34
N VAL A 318 17.98 38.96 -2.47
CA VAL A 318 19.24 38.41 -2.94
C VAL A 318 20.24 38.31 -1.78
N LEU A 319 20.65 37.08 -1.48
CA LEU A 319 21.65 36.74 -0.47
C LEU A 319 22.98 36.35 -1.12
N GLU A 320 24.10 36.57 -0.42
CA GLU A 320 25.40 36.04 -0.82
C GLU A 320 25.41 34.51 -0.65
N PHE A 321 25.89 33.79 -1.67
CA PHE A 321 25.98 32.34 -1.59
C PHE A 321 27.02 31.90 -0.56
N SER A 322 26.61 31.02 0.36
CA SER A 322 27.51 30.25 1.20
C SER A 322 26.86 28.92 1.56
N ASP A 323 27.67 27.86 1.70
CA ASP A 323 27.17 26.51 2.02
C ASP A 323 26.28 26.53 3.28
N ALA A 324 26.70 27.24 4.33
CA ALA A 324 25.93 27.33 5.58
C ALA A 324 24.55 28.02 5.43
N VAL A 325 24.44 29.04 4.57
CA VAL A 325 23.13 29.70 4.30
C VAL A 325 22.26 28.81 3.41
N CYS A 326 22.88 28.15 2.43
CA CYS A 326 22.23 27.20 1.54
C CYS A 326 21.63 26.04 2.33
N ASP A 327 22.45 25.36 3.15
CA ASP A 327 22.05 24.24 3.99
C ASP A 327 20.93 24.66 4.97
N ALA A 328 21.01 25.87 5.54
CA ALA A 328 19.97 26.39 6.42
C ALA A 328 18.63 26.60 5.69
N LEU A 329 18.64 27.18 4.49
CA LEU A 329 17.44 27.38 3.66
C LEU A 329 16.85 26.05 3.17
N GLU A 330 17.71 25.10 2.79
CA GLU A 330 17.31 23.73 2.42
C GLU A 330 16.70 22.97 3.61
N THR A 331 17.25 23.14 4.82
CA THR A 331 16.73 22.50 6.06
C THR A 331 15.35 23.00 6.44
N ILE A 332 15.09 24.30 6.29
CA ILE A 332 13.78 24.89 6.58
C ILE A 332 12.83 24.86 5.37
N VAL A 333 13.29 24.30 4.26
CA VAL A 333 12.50 23.96 3.07
C VAL A 333 11.88 25.20 2.42
N ILE A 334 12.69 26.26 2.26
CA ILE A 334 12.26 27.49 1.57
C ILE A 334 12.54 27.42 0.08
N GLU A 335 11.56 27.79 -0.73
CA GLU A 335 11.74 27.96 -2.17
C GLU A 335 12.76 29.05 -2.48
N HIS A 336 13.77 28.70 -3.27
CA HIS A 336 14.80 29.65 -3.67
C HIS A 336 15.50 29.21 -4.94
N ARG A 337 16.08 30.19 -5.62
CA ARG A 337 16.84 29.98 -6.85
C ARG A 337 18.32 30.19 -6.59
N GLN A 338 19.15 29.19 -6.91
CA GLN A 338 20.59 29.25 -6.71
C GLN A 338 21.30 29.70 -8.00
N ARG A 339 22.31 30.56 -7.85
CA ARG A 339 23.23 31.01 -8.91
C ARG A 339 24.67 30.88 -8.41
N GLU A 340 25.65 31.06 -9.29
CA GLU A 340 27.07 30.84 -8.96
C GLU A 340 27.57 31.61 -7.71
N ASP A 341 27.02 32.80 -7.42
CA ASP A 341 27.47 33.67 -6.33
C ASP A 341 26.33 34.23 -5.45
N ARG A 342 25.08 33.85 -5.71
CA ARG A 342 23.91 34.41 -5.01
C ARG A 342 22.74 33.42 -4.89
N ILE A 343 21.88 33.69 -3.91
CA ILE A 343 20.61 32.99 -3.68
C ILE A 343 19.49 34.02 -3.81
N GLU A 344 18.45 33.69 -4.58
CA GLU A 344 17.29 34.53 -4.89
C GLU A 344 16.04 33.93 -4.22
N ILE A 345 15.34 34.70 -3.37
CA ILE A 345 14.12 34.30 -2.65
C ILE A 345 13.01 35.30 -2.99
N ASP A 346 11.92 34.82 -3.57
CA ASP A 346 10.81 35.68 -4.01
C ASP A 346 9.88 36.00 -2.83
N GLU A 347 9.45 35.00 -2.07
CA GLU A 347 8.61 35.18 -0.88
C GLU A 347 9.42 35.42 0.39
N TRP A 348 10.17 36.52 0.42
CA TRP A 348 11.14 36.78 1.48
C TRP A 348 10.58 37.47 2.73
N ARG A 349 9.39 38.08 2.64
CA ARG A 349 8.85 38.94 3.72
C ARG A 349 8.53 38.15 5.00
N PRO A 350 7.81 37.01 4.95
CA PRO A 350 7.58 36.21 6.15
C PRO A 350 8.87 35.65 6.74
N LEU A 351 9.82 35.24 5.90
CA LEU A 351 11.17 34.83 6.32
C LEU A 351 11.90 35.95 7.08
N ALA A 352 11.96 37.16 6.53
CA ALA A 352 12.63 38.29 7.17
C ALA A 352 11.97 38.66 8.50
N ARG A 353 10.63 38.63 8.56
CA ARG A 353 9.87 38.89 9.80
C ARG A 353 10.12 37.83 10.87
N SER A 354 10.11 36.54 10.49
CA SER A 354 10.40 35.41 11.38
C SER A 354 11.84 35.48 11.94
N LEU A 355 12.78 36.03 11.18
CA LEU A 355 14.17 36.25 11.62
C LEU A 355 14.35 37.53 12.48
N GLY A 356 13.28 38.25 12.78
CA GLY A 356 13.33 39.49 13.56
C GLY A 356 13.93 40.69 12.81
N CYS A 357 13.79 40.73 11.48
CA CYS A 357 14.19 41.89 10.67
C CYS A 357 13.02 42.88 10.51
N GLU A 358 13.30 44.16 10.77
CA GLU A 358 12.41 45.27 10.41
C GLU A 358 12.63 45.67 8.95
N ILE A 359 11.55 45.77 8.19
CA ILE A 359 11.55 46.21 6.79
C ILE A 359 11.39 47.73 6.77
N ARG A 360 12.39 48.47 6.25
CA ARG A 360 12.35 49.93 6.12
C ARG A 360 12.49 50.37 4.67
N ARG A 361 11.56 51.20 4.20
CA ARG A 361 11.66 51.89 2.91
C ARG A 361 12.42 53.20 3.09
N THR A 362 13.54 53.35 2.40
CA THR A 362 14.30 54.61 2.36
C THR A 362 14.09 55.31 1.02
N ALA A 363 13.53 56.52 1.06
CA ALA A 363 13.53 57.41 -0.09
C ALA A 363 14.94 58.00 -0.24
N THR A 364 15.53 57.95 -1.42
CA THR A 364 16.82 58.59 -1.67
C THR A 364 16.65 60.12 -1.61
N ASP A 365 16.86 60.70 -0.42
CA ASP A 365 16.88 62.15 -0.25
C ASP A 365 18.07 62.73 -1.04
N GLY A 366 17.77 63.37 -2.17
CA GLY A 366 18.72 64.14 -2.98
C GLY A 366 19.22 65.38 -2.23
N ALA A 367 20.09 65.20 -1.23
CA ALA A 367 20.67 66.30 -0.46
C ALA A 367 22.17 66.09 -0.17
N SER A 368 23.01 66.20 -1.21
CA SER A 368 24.38 66.69 -1.01
C SER A 368 25.00 67.36 -2.26
N ARG A 369 24.76 68.67 -2.44
CA ARG A 369 25.74 69.53 -3.10
C ARG A 369 25.93 70.82 -2.31
N SER A 370 27.06 70.87 -1.62
CA SER A 370 27.59 72.08 -1.00
C SER A 370 27.87 73.16 -2.04
N ALA A 371 27.54 74.39 -1.66
CA ALA A 371 27.75 75.58 -2.44
C ALA A 371 29.23 75.84 -2.72
N ALA A 372 29.60 75.98 -4.00
CA ALA A 372 30.77 76.74 -4.43
C ALA A 372 30.43 77.48 -5.73
N SER A 373 30.66 78.79 -5.68
CA SER A 373 30.40 79.83 -6.68
C SER A 373 31.02 79.61 -8.06
N GLY A 374 30.31 79.96 -9.13
CA GLY A 374 30.87 80.20 -10.47
C GLY A 374 29.82 80.55 -11.53
N ASP A 375 29.89 81.77 -12.07
CA ASP A 375 29.09 82.37 -13.16
C ASP A 375 29.10 81.58 -14.49
N GLY A 376 27.94 81.48 -15.18
CA GLY A 376 27.83 81.07 -16.60
C GLY A 376 26.38 80.74 -17.03
N PRO A 377 25.92 81.09 -18.26
CA PRO A 377 24.52 81.42 -18.51
C PRO A 377 23.60 80.25 -18.88
N VAL A 378 22.32 80.51 -18.59
CA VAL A 378 21.07 79.76 -18.81
C VAL A 378 20.89 79.22 -20.24
N THR A 379 20.47 77.95 -20.34
CA THR A 379 19.69 77.36 -21.45
C THR A 379 18.62 76.43 -20.86
N ASP A 380 17.46 76.39 -21.53
CA ASP A 380 16.10 75.95 -21.12
C ASP A 380 15.93 74.54 -20.49
N PRO A 381 14.83 74.32 -19.73
CA PRO A 381 14.51 73.09 -19.02
C PRO A 381 13.63 72.15 -19.86
N ALA A 382 14.03 70.89 -20.01
CA ALA A 382 13.14 69.77 -20.34
C ALA A 382 13.90 68.47 -20.07
N SER A 383 13.18 67.47 -19.53
CA SER A 383 13.59 66.09 -19.23
C SER A 383 14.65 65.89 -18.13
N ALA A 384 14.18 65.77 -16.89
CA ALA A 384 14.78 64.93 -15.85
C ALA A 384 13.76 64.83 -14.69
N GLU A 385 12.67 64.08 -14.91
CA GLU A 385 12.04 63.36 -13.80
C GLU A 385 12.92 62.13 -13.61
N THR A 386 13.74 62.16 -12.56
CA THR A 386 14.54 61.03 -12.11
C THR A 386 13.62 60.20 -11.25
N ASP A 387 13.27 58.98 -11.68
CA ASP A 387 12.65 57.97 -10.83
C ASP A 387 13.54 57.78 -9.60
N ALA A 388 12.99 58.09 -8.44
CA ALA A 388 13.64 57.85 -7.17
C ALA A 388 13.47 56.35 -6.85
N ALA A 389 14.51 55.55 -7.08
CA ALA A 389 14.53 54.16 -6.63
C ALA A 389 14.42 54.14 -5.10
N THR A 390 13.30 53.65 -4.59
CA THR A 390 13.08 53.42 -3.16
C THR A 390 13.87 52.18 -2.78
N ALA A 391 14.85 52.30 -1.86
CA ALA A 391 15.65 51.16 -1.42
C ALA A 391 15.04 50.56 -0.15
N ILE A 392 14.78 49.25 -0.17
CA ILE A 392 14.34 48.48 1.00
C ILE A 392 15.59 48.05 1.78
N GLU A 393 15.66 48.46 3.05
CA GLU A 393 16.70 48.02 4.00
C GLU A 393 16.08 47.07 5.04
N LEU A 394 16.79 45.97 5.32
CA LEU A 394 16.42 44.97 6.34
C LEU A 394 17.29 45.18 7.58
N GLU A 395 16.72 45.70 8.66
CA GLU A 395 17.46 45.90 9.91
C GLU A 395 17.13 44.80 10.92
N ARG A 396 18.12 43.99 11.29
CA ARG A 396 18.00 43.04 12.41
C ARG A 396 17.97 43.80 13.74
N THR A 397 16.88 43.65 14.49
CA THR A 397 16.62 44.42 15.73
C THR A 397 17.26 43.84 16.99
N TRP A 398 17.93 42.69 16.87
CA TRP A 398 18.48 41.91 17.97
C TRP A 398 19.90 41.41 17.65
N THR A 399 20.62 40.97 18.68
CA THR A 399 21.94 40.34 18.57
C THR A 399 21.92 38.95 19.20
N ASP A 400 22.86 38.08 18.83
CA ASP A 400 22.95 36.72 19.38
C ASP A 400 23.00 36.72 20.93
N ALA A 401 23.50 37.81 21.54
CA ALA A 401 23.59 38.03 22.98
C ALA A 401 22.24 38.33 23.66
N ASP A 402 21.23 38.73 22.91
CA ASP A 402 19.89 39.10 23.40
C ASP A 402 18.99 37.87 23.61
N LEU A 403 19.24 36.77 22.89
CA LEU A 403 18.53 35.49 23.11
C LEU A 403 18.71 34.99 24.54
N SER A 404 17.64 34.45 25.13
CA SER A 404 17.69 33.86 26.46
C SER A 404 18.57 32.60 26.50
N GLU A 405 18.94 32.17 27.70
CA GLU A 405 19.66 30.89 27.87
C GLU A 405 18.79 29.72 27.38
N ARG A 406 17.48 29.74 27.67
CA ARG A 406 16.50 28.75 27.21
C ARG A 406 16.50 28.64 25.69
N ALA A 407 16.37 29.75 24.97
CA ALA A 407 16.33 29.74 23.50
C ALA A 407 17.64 29.26 22.87
N ARG A 408 18.80 29.51 23.50
CA ARG A 408 20.10 29.04 22.99
C ARG A 408 20.37 27.56 23.19
N THR A 409 19.84 26.98 24.25
CA THR A 409 20.04 25.58 24.60
C THR A 409 18.81 24.73 24.31
N TRP A 410 17.79 25.28 23.64
CA TRP A 410 16.56 24.56 23.36
C TRP A 410 16.82 23.35 22.46
N SER A 411 16.35 22.19 22.93
CA SER A 411 16.39 20.91 22.24
C SER A 411 15.37 19.97 22.88
N HIS A 412 15.03 18.89 22.19
CA HIS A 412 14.26 17.80 22.80
C HIS A 412 15.18 16.78 23.47
N GLU A 413 14.57 15.84 24.20
CA GLU A 413 15.28 14.70 24.79
C GLU A 413 16.11 13.97 23.72
N ASP A 414 17.31 13.52 24.09
CA ASP A 414 18.30 12.85 23.22
C ASP A 414 18.94 13.70 22.10
N GLU A 415 18.59 14.98 21.96
CA GLU A 415 19.23 15.91 21.03
C GLU A 415 20.29 16.80 21.71
N PRO A 416 21.33 17.26 20.97
CA PRO A 416 22.31 18.19 21.51
C PRO A 416 21.69 19.57 21.81
N ASP A 417 22.19 20.25 22.85
CA ASP A 417 21.75 21.61 23.21
C ASP A 417 21.74 22.54 21.98
N GLY A 418 20.61 23.22 21.76
CA GLY A 418 20.44 24.18 20.67
C GLY A 418 20.17 23.57 19.30
N ALA A 419 19.76 22.29 19.23
CA ALA A 419 19.35 21.62 18.00
C ALA A 419 18.04 22.13 17.38
N ASN A 420 17.21 22.83 18.16
CA ASN A 420 15.89 23.32 17.74
C ASN A 420 15.81 24.85 17.92
N ALA A 421 15.54 25.59 16.84
CA ALA A 421 15.50 27.06 16.86
C ALA A 421 14.11 27.66 17.15
N ILE A 422 13.07 26.87 17.42
CA ILE A 422 11.69 27.38 17.55
C ILE A 422 11.52 28.42 18.67
N GLU A 423 12.17 28.24 19.82
CA GLU A 423 12.13 29.22 20.92
C GLU A 423 12.92 30.48 20.55
N ALA A 424 14.04 30.35 19.81
CA ALA A 424 14.81 31.50 19.34
C ALA A 424 14.02 32.33 18.32
N VAL A 425 13.24 31.68 17.47
CA VAL A 425 12.33 32.33 16.50
C VAL A 425 11.23 33.09 17.25
N ASN A 426 10.53 32.46 18.19
CA ASN A 426 9.46 33.11 18.97
C ASN A 426 9.94 34.27 19.85
N GLU A 427 11.22 34.29 20.27
CA GLU A 427 11.77 35.44 21.01
C GLU A 427 12.01 36.69 20.13
N VAL A 428 12.18 36.52 18.82
CA VAL A 428 12.59 37.61 17.91
C VAL A 428 11.55 37.99 16.86
N ALA A 429 10.67 37.05 16.50
CA ALA A 429 9.58 37.29 15.57
C ALA A 429 8.54 38.26 16.18
N PRO A 430 7.88 39.09 15.36
CA PRO A 430 6.85 40.00 15.84
C PRO A 430 5.50 39.33 16.13
N VAL A 431 5.35 38.05 15.74
CA VAL A 431 4.14 37.23 15.84
C VAL A 431 4.54 35.84 16.34
N ASP A 432 3.59 35.12 16.95
CA ASP A 432 3.81 33.76 17.43
C ASP A 432 3.98 32.79 16.24
N ILE A 433 4.95 31.88 16.33
CA ILE A 433 5.28 30.89 15.31
C ILE A 433 5.22 29.51 15.94
N ARG A 434 4.33 28.66 15.41
CA ARG A 434 4.18 27.27 15.86
C ARG A 434 5.18 26.34 15.16
N GLU A 435 5.36 25.15 15.72
CA GLU A 435 6.10 24.09 15.02
C GLU A 435 5.25 23.55 13.86
N ARG A 436 5.74 23.70 12.63
CA ARG A 436 5.03 23.20 11.45
C ARG A 436 4.87 21.69 11.41
N ALA A 437 5.89 20.91 11.77
CA ALA A 437 5.93 19.46 11.58
C ALA A 437 6.59 18.71 12.76
N PRO A 438 6.02 18.82 13.97
CA PRO A 438 6.59 18.21 15.17
C PRO A 438 6.70 16.68 15.12
N THR A 439 5.93 16.04 14.23
CA THR A 439 5.90 14.59 14.05
C THR A 439 6.13 14.22 12.59
N ARG A 440 7.01 13.23 12.36
CA ARG A 440 7.23 12.59 11.06
C ARG A 440 6.99 11.10 11.13
N ILE A 441 6.53 10.52 10.03
CA ILE A 441 6.23 9.09 9.94
C ILE A 441 7.28 8.39 9.09
N GLY A 442 7.98 7.42 9.70
CA GLY A 442 8.87 6.53 8.97
C GLY A 442 8.08 5.49 8.15
N ASN A 443 8.53 5.23 6.92
CA ASN A 443 7.81 4.35 6.01
C ASN A 443 8.74 3.57 5.07
N ARG A 444 8.29 2.40 4.62
CA ARG A 444 8.86 1.68 3.49
C ARG A 444 7.80 1.00 2.64
N MET A 445 8.15 0.63 1.42
CA MET A 445 7.29 -0.18 0.57
C MET A 445 7.07 -1.59 1.16
N GLY A 446 5.80 -1.98 1.23
CA GLY A 446 5.31 -3.32 1.55
C GLY A 446 5.07 -4.11 0.26
N ARG A 447 3.87 -4.66 0.10
CA ARG A 447 3.42 -5.34 -1.13
C ARG A 447 3.00 -4.30 -2.21
N PRO A 448 3.33 -4.51 -3.49
CA PRO A 448 2.74 -3.70 -4.57
C PRO A 448 1.22 -3.93 -4.63
N GLU A 449 0.51 -3.03 -5.29
CA GLU A 449 -0.90 -3.16 -5.66
C GLU A 449 -1.14 -4.43 -6.49
N LYS A 450 -2.38 -4.90 -6.65
CA LYS A 450 -2.72 -6.09 -7.46
C LYS A 450 -4.05 -5.95 -8.17
N SER A 451 -4.06 -6.35 -9.44
CA SER A 451 -5.26 -6.47 -10.28
C SER A 451 -4.98 -7.58 -11.30
N GLU A 452 -5.25 -8.83 -10.92
CA GLU A 452 -4.81 -10.01 -11.69
C GLU A 452 -5.80 -11.18 -11.61
N ARG A 453 -5.83 -12.03 -12.63
CA ARG A 453 -6.66 -13.24 -12.66
C ARG A 453 -6.17 -14.24 -11.62
N ARG A 454 -7.09 -14.85 -10.87
CA ARG A 454 -6.75 -15.84 -9.85
C ARG A 454 -6.72 -17.25 -10.43
N ASP A 455 -5.63 -17.57 -11.11
CA ASP A 455 -5.44 -18.87 -11.74
C ASP A 455 -4.79 -19.89 -10.80
N LEU A 456 -5.13 -21.17 -10.96
CA LEU A 456 -4.33 -22.25 -10.42
C LEU A 456 -2.95 -22.30 -11.11
N SER A 457 -1.93 -22.82 -10.42
CA SER A 457 -0.62 -23.04 -11.03
C SER A 457 -0.38 -24.53 -11.30
N PRO A 458 -0.28 -24.97 -12.57
CA PRO A 458 -0.62 -24.26 -13.81
C PRO A 458 -2.14 -24.02 -13.97
N PRO A 459 -2.55 -23.09 -14.86
CA PRO A 459 -3.97 -22.76 -15.07
C PRO A 459 -4.80 -23.98 -15.47
N VAL A 460 -6.04 -24.04 -14.99
CA VAL A 460 -6.96 -25.18 -15.20
C VAL A 460 -8.24 -24.65 -15.82
N HIS A 461 -8.72 -25.28 -16.88
CA HIS A 461 -9.98 -24.90 -17.53
C HIS A 461 -11.14 -25.81 -17.13
N THR A 462 -10.85 -27.09 -16.86
CA THR A 462 -11.83 -28.08 -16.40
C THR A 462 -11.28 -28.88 -15.23
N LEU A 463 -12.12 -29.09 -14.21
CA LEU A 463 -11.84 -30.02 -13.12
C LEU A 463 -12.10 -31.48 -13.56
N PHE A 464 -11.43 -31.90 -14.63
CA PHE A 464 -11.49 -33.28 -15.16
C PHE A 464 -10.11 -33.95 -15.02
N PRO A 465 -10.02 -35.14 -14.39
CA PRO A 465 -8.75 -35.82 -14.17
C PRO A 465 -8.20 -36.43 -15.47
N ILE A 466 -6.92 -36.24 -15.75
CA ILE A 466 -6.22 -36.78 -16.93
C ILE A 466 -4.91 -37.50 -16.59
N GLY A 467 -4.59 -37.66 -15.30
CA GLY A 467 -3.36 -38.31 -14.84
C GLY A 467 -2.10 -37.60 -15.36
N GLU A 468 -1.10 -38.37 -15.76
CA GLU A 468 0.12 -37.88 -16.41
C GLU A 468 0.01 -37.84 -17.95
N ALA A 469 -1.12 -38.30 -18.51
CA ALA A 469 -1.29 -38.49 -19.96
C ALA A 469 -1.23 -37.17 -20.76
N GLY A 470 -1.61 -36.04 -20.16
CA GLY A 470 -1.51 -34.71 -20.77
C GLY A 470 -0.16 -34.00 -20.61
N GLY A 471 0.87 -34.71 -20.09
CA GLY A 471 2.21 -34.17 -19.90
C GLY A 471 2.29 -33.03 -18.88
N ALA A 472 3.40 -32.28 -18.91
CA ALA A 472 3.67 -31.20 -17.96
C ALA A 472 2.62 -30.06 -18.02
N GLN A 473 2.05 -29.80 -19.19
CA GLN A 473 1.04 -28.77 -19.42
C GLN A 473 -0.40 -29.24 -19.11
N ARG A 474 -0.59 -30.51 -18.75
CA ARG A 474 -1.90 -31.11 -18.42
C ARG A 474 -2.92 -30.91 -19.55
N ASN A 475 -2.49 -31.07 -20.79
CA ASN A 475 -3.33 -30.85 -21.97
C ASN A 475 -4.27 -32.04 -22.21
N VAL A 476 -5.58 -31.79 -22.24
CA VAL A 476 -6.61 -32.80 -22.50
C VAL A 476 -6.50 -33.37 -23.92
N ALA A 477 -6.14 -32.54 -24.90
CA ALA A 477 -5.98 -33.00 -26.29
C ALA A 477 -4.79 -33.95 -26.48
N ASP A 478 -3.73 -33.80 -25.67
CA ASP A 478 -2.59 -34.71 -25.65
C ASP A 478 -2.95 -36.00 -24.91
N ALA A 479 -3.67 -35.91 -23.80
CA ALA A 479 -4.20 -37.07 -23.07
C ALA A 479 -5.11 -37.93 -23.97
N ALA A 480 -5.96 -37.30 -24.79
CA ALA A 480 -6.82 -37.97 -25.77
C ALA A 480 -6.04 -38.74 -26.86
N LYS A 481 -4.75 -38.44 -27.08
CA LYS A 481 -3.88 -39.09 -28.08
C LYS A 481 -2.83 -40.00 -27.42
N HIS A 482 -2.79 -40.04 -26.09
CA HIS A 482 -1.76 -40.74 -25.31
C HIS A 482 -1.98 -42.25 -25.34
N ALA A 483 -0.90 -43.02 -25.43
CA ALA A 483 -0.90 -44.48 -25.24
C ALA A 483 0.40 -44.89 -24.54
N GLU A 484 0.31 -45.65 -23.45
CA GLU A 484 1.48 -46.07 -22.67
C GLU A 484 2.36 -47.06 -23.44
N THR A 485 1.73 -47.99 -24.17
CA THR A 485 2.41 -48.95 -25.04
C THR A 485 1.85 -48.93 -26.46
N MET A 486 2.61 -49.46 -27.43
CA MET A 486 2.15 -49.57 -28.83
C MET A 486 0.94 -50.50 -29.02
N SER A 487 0.54 -51.24 -27.99
CA SER A 487 -0.63 -52.13 -28.00
C SER A 487 -1.89 -51.53 -27.36
N ASP A 488 -1.76 -50.41 -26.65
CA ASP A 488 -2.88 -49.81 -25.91
C ASP A 488 -3.74 -48.94 -26.83
N THR A 489 -5.02 -48.80 -26.47
CA THR A 489 -5.94 -47.93 -27.19
C THR A 489 -5.60 -46.48 -26.83
N PRO A 490 -5.24 -45.61 -27.79
CA PRO A 490 -4.93 -44.23 -27.50
C PRO A 490 -6.11 -43.50 -26.84
N GLY A 491 -5.85 -42.76 -25.76
CA GLY A 491 -6.85 -41.99 -25.02
C GLY A 491 -7.44 -42.70 -23.80
N VAL A 492 -7.23 -44.01 -23.64
CA VAL A 492 -7.71 -44.76 -22.47
C VAL A 492 -6.72 -44.62 -21.31
N VAL A 493 -7.17 -44.05 -20.20
CA VAL A 493 -6.34 -43.79 -19.01
C VAL A 493 -7.05 -44.32 -17.76
N GLU A 494 -6.31 -45.00 -16.87
CA GLU A 494 -6.82 -45.41 -15.56
C GLU A 494 -6.78 -44.22 -14.58
N LEU A 495 -7.94 -43.86 -14.04
CA LEU A 495 -8.10 -42.68 -13.19
C LEU A 495 -8.89 -43.01 -11.93
N GLN A 496 -8.57 -42.33 -10.83
CA GLN A 496 -9.35 -42.39 -9.59
C GLN A 496 -10.56 -41.46 -9.67
N ILE A 497 -11.77 -42.03 -9.76
CA ILE A 497 -13.00 -41.27 -9.98
C ILE A 497 -14.15 -41.78 -9.12
N GLY A 498 -15.12 -40.92 -8.83
CA GLY A 498 -16.32 -41.27 -8.08
C GLY A 498 -17.30 -42.10 -8.90
N ARG A 499 -17.68 -43.26 -8.37
CA ARG A 499 -18.81 -44.05 -8.83
C ARG A 499 -20.11 -43.34 -8.46
N GLN A 500 -20.97 -43.17 -9.46
CA GLN A 500 -22.27 -42.53 -9.37
C GLN A 500 -23.34 -43.49 -9.86
N GLN A 501 -24.53 -43.42 -9.27
CA GLN A 501 -25.70 -44.17 -9.73
C GLN A 501 -26.87 -43.20 -10.00
N CYS A 502 -27.59 -43.46 -11.09
CA CYS A 502 -28.81 -42.72 -11.38
C CYS A 502 -29.97 -43.22 -10.51
N PRO A 503 -30.62 -42.37 -9.68
CA PRO A 503 -31.75 -42.79 -8.85
C PRO A 503 -33.01 -43.15 -9.65
N ASN A 504 -33.11 -42.71 -10.92
CA ASN A 504 -34.27 -42.95 -11.77
C ASN A 504 -34.18 -44.26 -12.56
N CYS A 505 -33.07 -44.50 -13.28
CA CYS A 505 -32.92 -45.69 -14.15
C CYS A 505 -31.90 -46.72 -13.64
N GLY A 506 -31.17 -46.42 -12.57
CA GLY A 506 -30.17 -47.31 -11.96
C GLY A 506 -28.84 -47.41 -12.70
N THR A 507 -28.64 -46.64 -13.78
CA THR A 507 -27.38 -46.62 -14.55
C THR A 507 -26.22 -46.18 -13.67
N GLU A 508 -25.16 -46.99 -13.63
CA GLU A 508 -23.89 -46.66 -12.98
C GLU A 508 -22.98 -45.89 -13.96
N THR A 509 -22.44 -44.76 -13.51
CA THR A 509 -21.58 -43.87 -14.32
C THR A 509 -20.59 -43.14 -13.40
N PHE A 510 -19.72 -42.31 -13.95
CA PHE A 510 -18.92 -41.35 -13.19
C PHE A 510 -19.38 -39.90 -13.42
N LYS A 511 -20.27 -39.70 -14.40
CA LYS A 511 -20.80 -38.38 -14.78
C LYS A 511 -21.86 -37.92 -13.80
N ASN A 512 -21.90 -36.60 -13.53
CA ASN A 512 -22.95 -35.95 -12.73
C ASN A 512 -24.37 -36.08 -13.30
N ARG A 513 -24.48 -36.30 -14.62
CA ARG A 513 -25.74 -36.44 -15.34
C ARG A 513 -25.79 -37.83 -15.96
N CYS A 514 -26.91 -38.52 -15.75
CA CYS A 514 -27.10 -39.85 -16.31
C CYS A 514 -27.12 -39.79 -17.85
N PRO A 515 -26.30 -40.58 -18.56
CA PRO A 515 -26.28 -40.57 -20.02
C PRO A 515 -27.56 -41.13 -20.66
N ASP A 516 -28.34 -41.94 -19.93
CA ASP A 516 -29.53 -42.61 -20.49
C ASP A 516 -30.83 -41.80 -20.29
N CYS A 517 -30.95 -41.09 -19.16
CA CYS A 517 -32.19 -40.40 -18.78
C CYS A 517 -31.98 -38.99 -18.23
N GLU A 518 -30.76 -38.48 -18.27
CA GLU A 518 -30.40 -37.10 -17.93
C GLU A 518 -30.67 -36.65 -16.48
N THR A 519 -31.12 -37.56 -15.61
CA THR A 519 -31.32 -37.29 -14.19
C THR A 519 -29.97 -37.14 -13.50
N ARG A 520 -29.86 -36.21 -12.53
CA ARG A 520 -28.67 -36.05 -11.68
C ARG A 520 -28.36 -37.37 -10.97
N THR A 521 -27.10 -37.77 -10.99
CA THR A 521 -26.65 -38.98 -10.32
C THR A 521 -26.25 -38.70 -8.87
N GLU A 522 -26.23 -39.74 -8.06
CA GLU A 522 -25.82 -39.68 -6.65
C GLU A 522 -24.62 -40.60 -6.41
N PRO A 523 -23.70 -40.26 -5.48
CA PRO A 523 -22.55 -41.13 -5.17
C PRO A 523 -22.99 -42.50 -4.66
N ASP A 524 -22.47 -43.57 -5.28
CA ASP A 524 -22.71 -44.95 -4.83
C ASP A 524 -21.57 -45.39 -3.91
N TYR A 525 -21.78 -45.26 -2.60
CA TYR A 525 -20.80 -45.69 -1.62
C TYR A 525 -20.88 -47.19 -1.38
N ARG A 526 -19.72 -47.87 -1.43
CA ARG A 526 -19.62 -49.30 -1.11
C ARG A 526 -18.51 -49.59 -0.11
N CYS A 527 -18.70 -50.66 0.64
CA CYS A 527 -17.65 -51.20 1.50
C CYS A 527 -16.51 -51.78 0.65
N PRO A 528 -15.25 -51.36 0.81
CA PRO A 528 -14.13 -51.90 0.05
C PRO A 528 -13.89 -53.40 0.28
N ASP A 529 -14.28 -53.93 1.45
CA ASP A 529 -14.04 -55.34 1.80
C ASP A 529 -15.16 -56.29 1.38
N CYS A 530 -16.42 -55.83 1.41
CA CYS A 530 -17.58 -56.71 1.21
C CYS A 530 -18.55 -56.25 0.12
N ASP A 531 -18.24 -55.13 -0.55
CA ASP A 531 -18.99 -54.54 -1.67
C ASP A 531 -20.47 -54.25 -1.38
N GLN A 532 -20.83 -54.21 -0.09
CA GLN A 532 -22.17 -53.82 0.33
C GLN A 532 -22.35 -52.32 0.08
N SER A 533 -23.47 -51.93 -0.55
CA SER A 533 -23.87 -50.52 -0.69
C SER A 533 -24.21 -49.92 0.68
N LEU A 534 -23.73 -48.71 0.91
CA LEU A 534 -23.80 -47.98 2.17
C LEU A 534 -24.46 -46.63 1.93
N GLU A 535 -25.32 -46.22 2.86
CA GLU A 535 -25.88 -44.86 2.87
C GLU A 535 -25.16 -44.04 3.95
N PRO A 536 -24.86 -42.75 3.70
CA PRO A 536 -24.36 -41.86 4.73
C PRO A 536 -25.35 -41.73 5.89
N ASP A 537 -24.84 -41.68 7.12
CA ASP A 537 -25.67 -41.40 8.30
C ASP A 537 -26.05 -39.90 8.40
N GLU A 538 -26.77 -39.52 9.46
CA GLU A 538 -27.19 -38.12 9.69
C GLU A 538 -26.00 -37.14 9.83
N ALA A 539 -24.81 -37.63 10.17
CA ALA A 539 -23.57 -36.86 10.25
C ALA A 539 -22.75 -36.92 8.94
N GLY A 540 -23.25 -37.62 7.90
CA GLY A 540 -22.57 -37.83 6.63
C GLY A 540 -21.46 -38.88 6.67
N ARG A 541 -21.35 -39.65 7.75
CA ARG A 541 -20.35 -40.71 7.88
C ARG A 541 -20.85 -41.96 7.15
N VAL A 542 -19.96 -42.58 6.38
CA VAL A 542 -20.25 -43.79 5.61
C VAL A 542 -19.40 -44.92 6.19
N GLU A 543 -19.97 -45.73 7.07
CA GLU A 543 -19.24 -46.83 7.73
C GLU A 543 -19.97 -48.16 7.52
N CYS A 544 -19.22 -49.19 7.17
CA CYS A 544 -19.77 -50.53 7.03
C CYS A 544 -19.98 -51.16 8.41
N GLY A 545 -21.22 -51.27 8.88
CA GLY A 545 -21.54 -51.94 10.16
C GLY A 545 -21.18 -53.43 10.24
N ARG A 546 -20.70 -54.03 9.14
CA ARG A 546 -20.21 -55.43 9.09
C ARG A 546 -18.68 -55.54 9.15
N CYS A 547 -17.98 -54.64 8.48
CA CYS A 547 -16.52 -54.69 8.34
C CYS A 547 -15.81 -53.65 9.20
N GLU A 548 -16.55 -52.69 9.79
CA GLU A 548 -16.01 -51.59 10.60
C GLU A 548 -14.94 -50.78 9.85
N VAL A 549 -15.14 -50.62 8.54
CA VAL A 549 -14.31 -49.81 7.64
C VAL A 549 -15.16 -48.72 6.98
N ASP A 550 -14.53 -47.61 6.65
CA ASP A 550 -15.18 -46.51 5.93
C ASP A 550 -15.52 -46.94 4.49
N GLY A 551 -16.75 -46.63 4.07
CA GLY A 551 -17.21 -46.82 2.71
C GLY A 551 -16.68 -45.74 1.79
N THR A 552 -16.39 -46.10 0.55
CA THR A 552 -15.93 -45.16 -0.47
C THR A 552 -16.77 -45.30 -1.74
N CYS A 553 -16.95 -44.20 -2.46
CA CYS A 553 -17.46 -44.22 -3.83
C CYS A 553 -16.32 -44.10 -4.85
N VAL A 554 -15.08 -43.86 -4.42
CA VAL A 554 -13.94 -43.66 -5.32
C VAL A 554 -13.34 -45.00 -5.72
N GLU A 555 -13.11 -45.17 -7.02
CA GLU A 555 -12.48 -46.36 -7.58
C GLU A 555 -11.51 -46.03 -8.72
N PRO A 556 -10.50 -46.87 -8.99
CA PRO A 556 -9.79 -46.85 -10.26
C PRO A 556 -10.74 -47.28 -11.38
N ARG A 557 -10.83 -46.48 -12.45
CA ARG A 557 -11.64 -46.77 -13.62
C ARG A 557 -10.90 -46.36 -14.90
N GLU A 558 -10.93 -47.22 -15.91
CA GLU A 558 -10.48 -46.87 -17.26
C GLU A 558 -11.49 -45.92 -17.92
N ILE A 559 -11.02 -44.76 -18.36
CA ILE A 559 -11.83 -43.75 -19.04
C ILE A 559 -11.20 -43.46 -20.40
N ASP A 560 -12.03 -43.47 -21.45
CA ASP A 560 -11.63 -43.03 -22.78
C ASP A 560 -11.73 -41.50 -22.88
N ILE A 561 -10.60 -40.82 -22.66
CA ILE A 561 -10.50 -39.36 -22.73
C ILE A 561 -10.72 -38.88 -24.17
N ASN A 562 -10.41 -39.69 -25.19
CA ASN A 562 -10.63 -39.30 -26.58
C ASN A 562 -12.12 -39.16 -26.88
N ASP A 563 -12.88 -40.19 -26.52
CA ASP A 563 -14.33 -40.22 -26.71
C ASP A 563 -15.02 -39.11 -25.89
N GLU A 564 -14.62 -38.90 -24.63
CA GLU A 564 -15.17 -37.82 -23.79
C GLU A 564 -14.86 -36.43 -24.38
N PHE A 565 -13.62 -36.18 -24.80
CA PHE A 565 -13.22 -34.89 -25.38
C PHE A 565 -13.90 -34.61 -26.73
N ARG A 566 -13.98 -35.61 -27.61
CA ARG A 566 -14.65 -35.47 -28.92
C ARG A 566 -16.16 -35.28 -28.76
N SER A 567 -16.79 -36.02 -27.85
CA SER A 567 -18.21 -35.87 -27.55
C SER A 567 -18.53 -34.49 -26.97
N ALA A 568 -17.67 -33.99 -26.08
CA ALA A 568 -17.83 -32.65 -25.51
C ALA A 568 -17.75 -31.55 -26.58
N LEU A 569 -16.75 -31.61 -27.47
CA LEU A 569 -16.62 -30.69 -28.62
C LEU A 569 -17.86 -30.71 -29.52
N GLU A 570 -18.36 -31.90 -29.86
CA GLU A 570 -19.57 -32.04 -30.67
C GLU A 570 -20.81 -31.51 -29.95
N SER A 571 -20.92 -31.70 -28.63
CA SER A 571 -22.06 -31.26 -27.82
C SER A 571 -22.19 -29.74 -27.78
N VAL A 572 -21.09 -29.02 -27.59
CA VAL A 572 -21.10 -27.54 -27.60
C VAL A 572 -20.94 -26.97 -29.02
N GLY A 573 -20.75 -27.82 -30.03
CA GLY A 573 -20.61 -27.38 -31.43
C GLY A 573 -19.27 -26.71 -31.76
N GLU A 574 -18.26 -26.88 -30.90
CA GLU A 574 -16.95 -26.28 -31.05
C GLU A 574 -15.92 -27.20 -31.73
N ARG A 575 -14.80 -26.61 -32.14
CA ARG A 575 -13.68 -27.35 -32.77
C ARG A 575 -12.41 -27.22 -31.94
N GLU A 576 -11.52 -28.20 -32.06
CA GLU A 576 -10.21 -28.23 -31.37
C GLU A 576 -9.31 -27.01 -31.69
N ASN A 577 -9.61 -26.26 -32.77
CA ASN A 577 -8.87 -25.05 -33.14
C ASN A 577 -9.51 -23.73 -32.65
N ALA A 578 -10.58 -23.81 -31.85
CA ALA A 578 -11.23 -22.64 -31.24
C ALA A 578 -10.41 -22.05 -30.08
N PHE A 579 -9.51 -22.85 -29.49
CA PHE A 579 -8.65 -22.49 -28.36
C PHE A 579 -7.23 -23.07 -28.58
N GLU A 580 -6.23 -22.52 -27.89
CA GLU A 580 -4.84 -22.99 -28.03
C GLU A 580 -4.57 -24.28 -27.25
N ILE A 581 -5.07 -24.36 -26.01
CA ILE A 581 -4.85 -25.49 -25.12
C ILE A 581 -6.01 -25.65 -24.15
N LEU A 582 -6.43 -26.90 -23.93
CA LEU A 582 -7.41 -27.24 -22.90
C LEU A 582 -6.70 -27.94 -21.75
N LYS A 583 -6.66 -27.31 -20.58
CA LYS A 583 -5.94 -27.83 -19.40
C LYS A 583 -6.89 -28.47 -18.40
N GLY A 584 -6.62 -29.74 -18.07
CA GLY A 584 -7.32 -30.50 -17.02
C GLY A 584 -6.51 -30.56 -15.72
N VAL A 585 -6.92 -31.45 -14.80
CA VAL A 585 -6.19 -31.70 -13.55
C VAL A 585 -5.52 -33.08 -13.57
N LYS A 586 -4.42 -33.24 -12.84
CA LYS A 586 -3.77 -34.57 -12.70
C LYS A 586 -4.66 -35.57 -11.98
N GLY A 587 -5.39 -35.10 -10.97
CA GLY A 587 -6.34 -35.88 -10.20
C GLY A 587 -7.26 -34.99 -9.40
N LEU A 588 -8.44 -35.50 -9.05
CA LEU A 588 -9.41 -34.79 -8.21
C LEU A 588 -9.04 -34.91 -6.74
N THR A 589 -9.12 -33.80 -6.03
CA THR A 589 -8.84 -33.67 -4.59
C THR A 589 -10.09 -33.67 -3.73
N SER A 590 -11.29 -33.66 -4.35
CA SER A 590 -12.56 -33.72 -3.66
C SER A 590 -12.87 -35.11 -3.11
N SER A 591 -13.69 -35.19 -2.07
CA SER A 591 -14.01 -36.44 -1.37
C SER A 591 -14.69 -37.46 -2.28
N THR A 592 -15.63 -37.02 -3.12
CA THR A 592 -16.38 -37.88 -4.03
C THR A 592 -15.72 -38.02 -5.40
N LYS A 593 -14.63 -37.29 -5.69
CA LYS A 593 -13.92 -37.27 -6.99
C LYS A 593 -14.85 -37.28 -8.21
N ILE A 594 -15.85 -36.43 -8.19
CA ILE A 594 -16.76 -36.23 -9.31
C ILE A 594 -16.13 -35.20 -10.25
N PRO A 595 -15.93 -35.50 -11.55
CA PRO A 595 -15.34 -34.55 -12.48
C PRO A 595 -16.35 -33.47 -12.90
N GLU A 596 -15.81 -32.31 -13.23
CA GLU A 596 -16.53 -31.30 -13.99
C GLU A 596 -16.68 -31.72 -15.47
N PRO A 597 -17.81 -31.43 -16.14
CA PRO A 597 -17.98 -31.68 -17.57
C PRO A 597 -16.92 -30.95 -18.43
N ILE A 598 -16.33 -31.66 -19.39
CA ILE A 598 -15.28 -31.12 -20.29
C ILE A 598 -15.82 -29.96 -21.14
N GLU A 599 -17.12 -29.98 -21.46
CA GLU A 599 -17.83 -28.93 -22.17
C GLU A 599 -17.59 -27.55 -21.54
N LYS A 600 -17.66 -27.46 -20.20
CA LYS A 600 -17.38 -26.20 -19.48
C LYS A 600 -15.93 -25.74 -19.72
N GLY A 601 -14.98 -26.67 -19.67
CA GLY A 601 -13.58 -26.36 -19.94
C GLY A 601 -13.30 -25.88 -21.35
N ILE A 602 -13.97 -26.45 -22.36
CA ILE A 602 -13.86 -26.02 -23.75
C ILE A 602 -14.28 -24.55 -23.89
N LEU A 603 -15.42 -24.19 -23.30
CA LEU A 603 -15.94 -22.82 -23.34
C LEU A 603 -15.05 -21.86 -22.54
N ARG A 604 -14.52 -22.28 -21.38
CA ARG A 604 -13.54 -21.48 -20.64
C ARG A 604 -12.27 -21.22 -21.45
N ALA A 605 -11.72 -22.27 -22.10
CA ALA A 605 -10.51 -22.16 -22.92
C ALA A 605 -10.73 -21.31 -24.18
N LYS A 606 -11.93 -21.33 -24.77
CA LYS A 606 -12.33 -20.46 -25.90
C LYS A 606 -12.26 -18.98 -25.52
N HIS A 607 -12.67 -18.65 -24.30
CA HIS A 607 -12.75 -17.26 -23.79
C HIS A 607 -11.56 -16.82 -22.95
N ASP A 608 -10.50 -17.64 -22.87
CA ASP A 608 -9.27 -17.32 -22.10
C ASP A 608 -9.56 -17.07 -20.61
N VAL A 609 -10.49 -17.83 -20.02
CA VAL A 609 -10.79 -17.81 -18.58
C VAL A 609 -10.43 -19.16 -17.94
N SER A 610 -10.11 -19.16 -16.65
CA SER A 610 -9.71 -20.37 -15.92
C SER A 610 -10.62 -20.64 -14.72
N ALA A 611 -10.73 -21.90 -14.34
CA ALA A 611 -11.51 -22.36 -13.21
C ALA A 611 -10.63 -22.45 -11.95
N PHE A 612 -11.16 -21.94 -10.84
CA PHE A 612 -10.60 -22.19 -9.53
C PHE A 612 -11.05 -23.56 -8.99
N LYS A 613 -10.59 -23.93 -7.77
CA LYS A 613 -10.80 -25.27 -7.17
C LYS A 613 -12.26 -25.66 -6.99
N ASP A 614 -13.16 -24.69 -6.93
CA ASP A 614 -14.59 -24.85 -6.73
C ASP A 614 -15.41 -24.68 -8.02
N GLY A 615 -14.74 -24.47 -9.16
CA GLY A 615 -15.36 -24.28 -10.48
C GLY A 615 -15.61 -22.82 -10.87
N THR A 616 -15.45 -21.86 -9.95
CA THR A 616 -15.70 -20.43 -10.21
C THR A 616 -14.54 -19.76 -10.97
N VAL A 617 -14.84 -18.67 -11.66
CA VAL A 617 -13.88 -17.79 -12.32
C VAL A 617 -13.67 -16.56 -11.43
N ARG A 618 -12.41 -16.23 -11.11
CA ARG A 618 -12.08 -15.25 -10.08
C ARG A 618 -11.04 -14.24 -10.54
N TYR A 619 -11.16 -13.02 -10.04
CA TYR A 619 -10.23 -11.93 -10.27
C TYR A 619 -9.86 -11.27 -8.94
N ASP A 620 -8.58 -11.20 -8.62
CA ASP A 620 -8.10 -10.58 -7.37
C ASP A 620 -7.78 -9.09 -7.60
N MET A 621 -8.22 -8.24 -6.69
CA MET A 621 -7.86 -6.82 -6.63
C MET A 621 -7.43 -6.42 -5.23
N THR A 622 -6.53 -5.44 -5.12
CA THR A 622 -6.22 -4.79 -3.84
C THR A 622 -7.39 -3.91 -3.41
N ASP A 623 -7.79 -4.03 -2.15
CA ASP A 623 -8.95 -3.33 -1.61
C ASP A 623 -8.59 -1.91 -1.17
N LEU A 624 -9.34 -0.92 -1.67
CA LEU A 624 -9.28 0.45 -1.17
C LEU A 624 -10.67 0.98 -0.80
N PRO A 625 -10.77 1.81 0.25
CA PRO A 625 -12.04 2.37 0.68
C PRO A 625 -12.36 3.61 -0.14
N VAL A 626 -13.65 3.84 -0.40
CA VAL A 626 -14.15 5.13 -0.86
C VAL A 626 -15.57 5.33 -0.32
N THR A 627 -15.89 6.54 0.11
CA THR A 627 -17.20 6.90 0.67
C THR A 627 -17.98 7.85 -0.21
N SER A 628 -17.33 8.53 -1.15
CA SER A 628 -18.01 9.38 -2.13
C SER A 628 -17.22 9.45 -3.44
N VAL A 629 -17.92 9.51 -4.57
CA VAL A 629 -17.36 9.40 -5.92
C VAL A 629 -17.97 10.44 -6.86
N ARG A 630 -17.24 10.83 -7.91
CA ARG A 630 -17.76 11.64 -9.03
C ARG A 630 -17.93 10.76 -10.26
N ALA A 631 -18.89 11.07 -11.13
CA ALA A 631 -19.08 10.28 -12.36
C ALA A 631 -17.83 10.35 -13.27
N SER A 632 -17.18 11.52 -13.31
CA SER A 632 -15.95 11.76 -14.08
C SER A 632 -14.74 10.92 -13.63
N GLU A 633 -14.74 10.40 -12.41
CA GLU A 633 -13.70 9.50 -11.90
C GLU A 633 -13.95 8.03 -12.25
N LEU A 634 -15.20 7.69 -12.52
CA LEU A 634 -15.68 6.33 -12.69
C LEU A 634 -15.78 5.91 -14.17
N ASP A 635 -15.37 6.79 -15.07
CA ASP A 635 -15.54 6.66 -16.53
C ASP A 635 -17.00 6.33 -16.93
N ILE A 636 -17.96 7.01 -16.29
CA ILE A 636 -19.40 6.88 -16.57
C ILE A 636 -20.08 8.25 -16.61
N ASP A 637 -21.29 8.30 -17.18
CA ASP A 637 -22.09 9.51 -17.22
C ASP A 637 -23.05 9.63 -16.02
N VAL A 638 -23.50 10.86 -15.74
CA VAL A 638 -24.47 11.16 -14.66
C VAL A 638 -25.77 10.39 -14.83
N GLY A 639 -26.22 10.17 -16.06
CA GLY A 639 -27.43 9.42 -16.37
C GLY A 639 -27.35 7.96 -15.92
N GLN A 640 -26.16 7.34 -15.98
CA GLN A 640 -25.91 6.01 -15.44
C GLN A 640 -26.04 5.98 -13.92
N LEU A 641 -25.43 6.94 -13.19
CA LEU A 641 -25.63 7.07 -11.74
C LEU A 641 -27.12 7.28 -11.38
N GLN A 642 -27.81 8.14 -12.13
CA GLN A 642 -29.25 8.36 -11.94
C GLN A 642 -30.08 7.10 -12.16
N ALA A 643 -29.73 6.28 -13.17
CA ALA A 643 -30.39 5.00 -13.42
C ALA A 643 -30.18 3.99 -12.27
N LEU A 644 -29.04 4.06 -11.57
CA LEU A 644 -28.72 3.24 -10.40
C LEU A 644 -29.40 3.69 -9.10
N GLY A 645 -30.02 4.88 -9.10
CA GLY A 645 -30.78 5.43 -7.98
C GLY A 645 -30.15 6.63 -7.28
N TYR A 646 -29.02 7.15 -7.78
CA TYR A 646 -28.39 8.35 -7.25
C TYR A 646 -29.09 9.62 -7.77
N THR A 647 -29.71 10.39 -6.88
CA THR A 647 -30.55 11.54 -7.27
C THR A 647 -30.02 12.89 -6.82
N GLU A 648 -29.24 12.90 -5.75
CA GLU A 648 -28.73 14.11 -5.09
C GLU A 648 -27.23 13.89 -4.81
N ASP A 649 -26.49 14.98 -4.76
CA ASP A 649 -25.09 15.00 -4.34
C ASP A 649 -24.96 15.05 -2.80
N VAL A 650 -23.73 15.06 -2.29
CA VAL A 650 -23.44 15.10 -0.84
C VAL A 650 -23.97 16.37 -0.15
N HIS A 651 -24.32 17.42 -0.88
CA HIS A 651 -24.89 18.66 -0.35
C HIS A 651 -26.43 18.68 -0.44
N GLY A 652 -27.04 17.64 -1.02
CA GLY A 652 -28.49 17.53 -1.24
C GLY A 652 -28.97 18.27 -2.49
N ASP A 653 -28.06 18.73 -3.35
CA ASP A 653 -28.42 19.35 -4.62
C ASP A 653 -28.71 18.26 -5.68
N PRO A 654 -29.67 18.48 -6.61
CA PRO A 654 -29.98 17.49 -7.65
C PRO A 654 -28.76 17.15 -8.50
N LEU A 655 -28.53 15.85 -8.72
CA LEU A 655 -27.41 15.35 -9.51
C LEU A 655 -27.63 15.66 -11.00
N THR A 656 -26.77 16.50 -11.58
CA THR A 656 -26.88 17.02 -12.95
C THR A 656 -25.55 17.13 -13.71
N HIS A 657 -24.42 17.18 -13.00
CA HIS A 657 -23.08 17.34 -13.55
C HIS A 657 -22.16 16.21 -13.13
N GLU A 658 -21.20 15.84 -14.00
CA GLU A 658 -20.28 14.70 -13.77
C GLU A 658 -19.32 14.95 -12.61
N ASP A 659 -19.02 16.22 -12.35
CA ASP A 659 -18.15 16.64 -11.26
C ASP A 659 -18.91 16.84 -9.94
N GLN A 660 -20.19 16.50 -9.83
CA GLN A 660 -20.86 16.49 -8.52
C GLN A 660 -20.45 15.26 -7.72
N LEU A 661 -20.13 15.46 -6.45
CA LEU A 661 -19.72 14.40 -5.55
C LEU A 661 -20.94 13.70 -4.94
N VAL A 662 -21.02 12.38 -5.07
CA VAL A 662 -22.16 11.59 -4.58
C VAL A 662 -21.69 10.60 -3.52
N GLU A 663 -22.43 10.47 -2.42
CA GLU A 663 -22.15 9.47 -1.38
C GLU A 663 -22.38 8.05 -1.92
N LEU A 664 -21.37 7.18 -1.77
CA LEU A 664 -21.40 5.83 -2.32
C LEU A 664 -22.31 4.92 -1.48
N ASN A 665 -23.25 4.24 -2.13
CA ASN A 665 -24.05 3.21 -1.44
C ASN A 665 -23.15 2.06 -0.97
N VAL A 666 -23.44 1.52 0.21
CA VAL A 666 -22.58 0.54 0.91
C VAL A 666 -22.21 -0.72 0.11
N GLN A 667 -23.06 -1.21 -0.80
CA GLN A 667 -22.77 -2.41 -1.62
C GLN A 667 -22.40 -2.09 -3.07
N ASP A 668 -22.19 -0.83 -3.40
CA ASP A 668 -21.72 -0.42 -4.72
C ASP A 668 -20.18 -0.45 -4.75
N ILE A 669 -19.63 -0.95 -5.85
CA ILE A 669 -18.19 -1.12 -6.04
C ILE A 669 -17.73 -0.58 -7.40
N VAL A 670 -16.47 -0.17 -7.45
CA VAL A 670 -15.79 0.33 -8.64
C VAL A 670 -14.69 -0.67 -8.99
N LEU A 671 -14.69 -1.14 -10.23
CA LEU A 671 -13.76 -2.16 -10.71
C LEU A 671 -12.54 -1.51 -11.38
N SER A 672 -11.38 -2.17 -11.32
CA SER A 672 -10.26 -1.78 -12.17
C SER A 672 -10.55 -2.11 -13.64
N ASP A 673 -9.86 -1.44 -14.56
CA ASP A 673 -9.92 -1.75 -16.00
C ASP A 673 -9.63 -3.23 -16.28
N GLY A 674 -8.63 -3.80 -15.62
CA GLY A 674 -8.27 -5.21 -15.77
C GLY A 674 -9.36 -6.17 -15.28
N ALA A 675 -10.11 -5.81 -14.23
CA ALA A 675 -11.25 -6.58 -13.75
C ALA A 675 -12.41 -6.51 -14.75
N ALA A 676 -12.72 -5.32 -15.26
CA ALA A 676 -13.77 -5.13 -16.27
C ALA A 676 -13.53 -5.98 -17.52
N GLU A 677 -12.31 -5.92 -18.07
CA GLU A 677 -11.91 -6.75 -19.22
C GLU A 677 -12.07 -8.25 -18.95
N HIS A 678 -11.75 -8.70 -17.73
CA HIS A 678 -11.90 -10.10 -17.34
C HIS A 678 -13.37 -10.50 -17.15
N MET A 679 -14.20 -9.60 -16.63
CA MET A 679 -15.63 -9.85 -16.46
C MET A 679 -16.34 -9.96 -17.81
N LEU A 680 -15.97 -9.17 -18.82
CA LEU A 680 -16.51 -9.31 -20.18
C LEU A 680 -16.26 -10.70 -20.76
N LYS A 681 -15.01 -11.20 -20.65
CA LYS A 681 -14.68 -12.58 -21.06
C LYS A 681 -15.44 -13.64 -20.28
N THR A 682 -15.69 -13.38 -18.99
CA THR A 682 -16.45 -14.29 -18.13
C THR A 682 -17.93 -14.29 -18.50
N ALA A 683 -18.49 -13.13 -18.86
CA ALA A 683 -19.85 -12.97 -19.35
C ALA A 683 -20.05 -13.72 -20.69
N ASP A 684 -19.14 -13.53 -21.65
CA ASP A 684 -19.12 -14.28 -22.91
C ASP A 684 -19.11 -15.80 -22.68
N PHE A 685 -18.30 -16.26 -21.71
CA PHE A 685 -18.28 -17.65 -21.29
C PHE A 685 -19.61 -18.12 -20.71
N ILE A 686 -20.26 -17.31 -19.86
CA ILE A 686 -21.54 -17.67 -19.25
C ILE A 686 -22.65 -17.74 -20.30
N ASP A 687 -22.67 -16.81 -21.26
CA ASP A 687 -23.66 -16.79 -22.33
C ASP A 687 -23.52 -18.01 -23.25
N ASP A 688 -22.30 -18.30 -23.68
CA ASP A 688 -22.02 -19.53 -24.45
C ASP A 688 -22.35 -20.79 -23.61
N LEU A 689 -22.10 -20.77 -22.30
CA LEU A 689 -22.44 -21.89 -21.42
C LEU A 689 -23.97 -22.07 -21.32
N LEU A 690 -24.73 -20.98 -21.20
CA LEU A 690 -26.19 -21.01 -21.16
C LEU A 690 -26.76 -21.51 -22.49
N GLU A 691 -26.29 -20.98 -23.62
CA GLU A 691 -26.79 -21.35 -24.95
C GLU A 691 -26.36 -22.77 -25.34
N GLN A 692 -25.05 -23.05 -25.32
CA GLN A 692 -24.48 -24.24 -25.94
C GLN A 692 -24.54 -25.48 -25.04
N TYR A 693 -24.47 -25.33 -23.72
CA TYR A 693 -24.52 -26.45 -22.78
C TYR A 693 -25.88 -26.63 -22.11
N TYR A 694 -26.50 -25.53 -21.65
CA TYR A 694 -27.79 -25.59 -20.96
C TYR A 694 -29.01 -25.46 -21.89
N GLY A 695 -28.83 -24.97 -23.13
CA GLY A 695 -29.92 -24.75 -24.07
C GLY A 695 -30.88 -23.64 -23.63
N LEU A 696 -30.36 -22.64 -22.92
CA LEU A 696 -31.08 -21.47 -22.43
C LEU A 696 -30.72 -20.23 -23.27
N GLU A 697 -31.49 -19.16 -23.11
CA GLU A 697 -31.12 -17.87 -23.70
C GLU A 697 -29.88 -17.31 -22.98
N PRO A 698 -28.97 -16.62 -23.70
CA PRO A 698 -27.92 -15.80 -23.10
C PRO A 698 -28.47 -14.84 -22.04
N PHE A 699 -27.65 -14.48 -21.07
CA PHE A 699 -28.05 -13.62 -19.95
C PHE A 699 -27.46 -12.22 -20.04
N TYR A 700 -26.17 -12.09 -20.33
CA TYR A 700 -25.46 -10.81 -20.27
C TYR A 700 -25.48 -10.07 -21.62
N GLU A 701 -25.09 -10.75 -22.69
CA GLU A 701 -25.00 -10.21 -24.06
C GLU A 701 -24.23 -8.89 -24.16
N PHE A 702 -23.17 -8.72 -23.35
CA PHE A 702 -22.40 -7.48 -23.32
C PHE A 702 -21.62 -7.24 -24.61
N GLU A 703 -21.74 -6.04 -25.17
CA GLU A 703 -20.94 -5.54 -26.28
C GLU A 703 -19.72 -4.75 -25.78
N ASP A 704 -19.87 -4.05 -24.65
CA ASP A 704 -18.83 -3.20 -24.05
C ASP A 704 -18.93 -3.16 -22.53
N ARG A 705 -17.94 -2.50 -21.89
CA ARG A 705 -17.85 -2.47 -20.44
C ARG A 705 -18.95 -1.65 -19.77
N ASP A 706 -19.56 -0.69 -20.45
CA ASP A 706 -20.54 0.22 -19.84
C ASP A 706 -21.80 -0.56 -19.43
N GLU A 707 -22.06 -1.70 -20.09
CA GLU A 707 -23.16 -2.62 -19.76
C GLU A 707 -22.90 -3.45 -18.50
N LEU A 708 -21.67 -3.49 -17.96
CA LEU A 708 -21.41 -4.04 -16.63
C LEU A 708 -21.96 -3.13 -15.52
N VAL A 709 -22.25 -1.85 -15.79
CA VAL A 709 -22.76 -0.92 -14.79
C VAL A 709 -24.17 -1.33 -14.36
N GLY A 710 -24.33 -1.61 -13.06
CA GLY A 710 -25.56 -2.12 -12.45
C GLY A 710 -25.58 -3.63 -12.24
N GLU A 711 -24.58 -4.34 -12.76
CA GLU A 711 -24.49 -5.80 -12.64
C GLU A 711 -24.00 -6.25 -11.28
N LEU A 712 -24.47 -7.43 -10.88
CA LEU A 712 -24.17 -7.99 -9.56
C LEU A 712 -22.95 -8.91 -9.61
N VAL A 713 -22.10 -8.73 -8.62
CA VAL A 713 -20.90 -9.54 -8.41
C VAL A 713 -20.85 -10.07 -6.97
N PHE A 714 -20.07 -11.13 -6.77
CA PHE A 714 -19.62 -11.51 -5.45
C PHE A 714 -18.25 -10.91 -5.19
N GLY A 715 -18.13 -10.18 -4.09
CA GLY A 715 -16.84 -9.95 -3.43
C GLY A 715 -16.61 -11.04 -2.39
N MET A 716 -15.39 -11.55 -2.31
CA MET A 716 -15.01 -12.53 -1.28
C MET A 716 -13.54 -12.46 -0.94
N ALA A 717 -13.25 -12.46 0.36
CA ALA A 717 -11.90 -12.48 0.87
C ALA A 717 -11.27 -13.88 0.83
N PRO A 718 -9.96 -13.99 0.53
CA PRO A 718 -9.20 -15.20 0.79
C PRO A 718 -9.39 -15.68 2.23
N HIS A 719 -9.36 -17.00 2.43
CA HIS A 719 -9.56 -17.64 3.74
C HIS A 719 -10.94 -17.45 4.38
N THR A 720 -11.92 -16.83 3.70
CA THR A 720 -13.31 -16.76 4.16
C THR A 720 -14.22 -17.73 3.39
N SER A 721 -15.49 -17.84 3.79
CA SER A 721 -16.47 -18.69 3.08
C SER A 721 -17.84 -18.04 2.88
N ALA A 722 -17.93 -16.75 3.19
CA ALA A 722 -19.10 -15.92 2.98
C ALA A 722 -18.77 -14.93 1.87
N ALA A 723 -19.49 -15.01 0.76
CA ALA A 723 -19.43 -14.01 -0.30
C ALA A 723 -20.44 -12.89 -0.03
N THR A 724 -20.08 -11.66 -0.32
CA THR A 724 -20.96 -10.49 -0.19
C THR A 724 -21.34 -10.01 -1.58
N VAL A 725 -22.64 -9.82 -1.81
CA VAL A 725 -23.14 -9.28 -3.09
C VAL A 725 -22.77 -7.81 -3.18
N GLY A 726 -22.11 -7.43 -4.27
CA GLY A 726 -21.86 -6.05 -4.66
C GLY A 726 -22.52 -5.73 -6.01
N ARG A 727 -22.65 -4.44 -6.31
CA ARG A 727 -23.13 -3.93 -7.60
C ARG A 727 -22.05 -3.07 -8.23
N VAL A 728 -21.71 -3.32 -9.49
CA VAL A 728 -20.74 -2.52 -10.23
C VAL A 728 -21.35 -1.17 -10.57
N ILE A 729 -20.62 -0.08 -10.29
CA ILE A 729 -21.10 1.27 -10.60
C ILE A 729 -20.19 2.07 -11.51
N GLY A 730 -19.01 1.56 -11.85
CA GLY A 730 -18.05 2.21 -12.73
C GLY A 730 -16.66 1.61 -12.63
N PHE A 731 -15.69 2.30 -13.21
CA PHE A 731 -14.35 1.77 -13.45
C PHE A 731 -13.25 2.75 -13.02
N THR A 732 -12.04 2.23 -12.77
CA THR A 732 -10.86 3.04 -12.47
C THR A 732 -9.63 2.52 -13.20
N SER A 733 -8.70 3.41 -13.57
CA SER A 733 -7.41 3.04 -14.16
C SER A 733 -6.44 2.44 -13.13
N ALA A 734 -6.65 2.75 -11.84
CA ALA A 734 -5.83 2.21 -10.76
C ALA A 734 -6.05 0.69 -10.63
N ALA A 735 -4.97 -0.04 -10.33
CA ALA A 735 -5.00 -1.49 -10.17
C ALA A 735 -5.57 -1.93 -8.80
N VAL A 736 -6.77 -1.46 -8.46
CA VAL A 736 -7.44 -1.60 -7.15
C VAL A 736 -8.96 -1.76 -7.32
N GLY A 737 -9.61 -2.30 -6.29
CA GLY A 737 -11.06 -2.34 -6.16
C GLY A 737 -11.54 -1.34 -5.11
N TYR A 738 -12.21 -0.27 -5.55
CA TYR A 738 -12.77 0.73 -4.65
C TYR A 738 -14.18 0.33 -4.19
N ALA A 739 -14.43 0.38 -2.88
CA ALA A 739 -15.75 0.14 -2.31
C ALA A 739 -15.92 0.87 -0.97
N HIS A 740 -17.16 0.93 -0.47
CA HIS A 740 -17.42 1.44 0.87
C HIS A 740 -16.67 0.63 1.94
N PRO A 741 -16.10 1.24 3.00
CA PRO A 741 -15.41 0.54 4.08
C PRO A 741 -16.21 -0.65 4.65
N TYR A 742 -17.52 -0.47 4.82
CA TYR A 742 -18.43 -1.54 5.27
C TYR A 742 -18.50 -2.74 4.32
N PHE A 743 -18.32 -2.55 3.01
CA PHE A 743 -18.23 -3.65 2.06
C PHE A 743 -16.95 -4.48 2.26
N HIS A 744 -15.83 -3.83 2.54
CA HIS A 744 -14.56 -4.49 2.85
C HIS A 744 -14.60 -5.19 4.21
N ALA A 745 -15.07 -4.51 5.25
CA ALA A 745 -15.26 -5.07 6.58
C ALA A 745 -16.23 -6.27 6.62
N ALA A 746 -17.32 -6.23 5.83
CA ALA A 746 -18.26 -7.36 5.72
C ALA A 746 -17.58 -8.64 5.19
N LYS A 747 -16.49 -8.49 4.43
CA LYS A 747 -15.68 -9.58 3.89
C LYS A 747 -14.52 -9.96 4.81
N ARG A 748 -14.43 -9.36 6.01
CA ARG A 748 -13.34 -9.56 6.99
C ARG A 748 -11.98 -9.08 6.46
N ARG A 749 -11.99 -7.96 5.74
CA ARG A 749 -10.81 -7.29 5.22
C ARG A 749 -10.78 -5.83 5.66
N ASN A 750 -9.57 -5.33 5.78
CA ASN A 750 -9.16 -3.95 5.97
C ASN A 750 -8.39 -3.50 4.71
N CYS A 751 -8.15 -2.20 4.55
CA CYS A 751 -7.50 -1.68 3.34
C CYS A 751 -5.99 -1.44 3.53
N ASP A 752 -5.33 -2.28 4.33
CA ASP A 752 -3.89 -2.20 4.61
C ASP A 752 -3.01 -2.75 3.47
N GLY A 753 -3.57 -3.01 2.29
CA GLY A 753 -2.95 -3.77 1.20
C GLY A 753 -3.36 -5.23 1.14
N ASP A 754 -4.52 -5.55 1.71
CA ASP A 754 -5.23 -6.80 1.51
C ASP A 754 -5.88 -6.89 0.12
N GLU A 755 -6.26 -8.11 -0.26
CA GLU A 755 -6.80 -8.42 -1.57
C GLU A 755 -8.10 -9.22 -1.45
N ASP A 756 -9.11 -8.82 -2.21
CA ASP A 756 -10.37 -9.54 -2.38
C ASP A 756 -10.49 -10.09 -3.79
N CYS A 757 -11.24 -11.20 -3.91
CA CYS A 757 -11.65 -11.70 -5.21
C CYS A 757 -13.05 -11.22 -5.58
N VAL A 758 -13.21 -10.87 -6.85
CA VAL A 758 -14.50 -10.54 -7.46
C VAL A 758 -14.85 -11.59 -8.51
N MET A 759 -16.13 -11.95 -8.59
CA MET A 759 -16.67 -12.88 -9.60
C MET A 759 -18.10 -12.48 -9.98
N LEU A 760 -18.50 -12.68 -11.24
CA LEU A 760 -19.88 -12.45 -11.67
C LEU A 760 -20.85 -13.33 -10.85
N LEU A 761 -21.98 -12.76 -10.42
CA LEU A 761 -22.98 -13.49 -9.64
C LEU A 761 -23.43 -14.77 -10.36
N MET A 762 -23.68 -14.69 -11.66
CA MET A 762 -24.17 -15.84 -12.43
C MET A 762 -23.11 -16.96 -12.58
N ASP A 763 -21.81 -16.62 -12.64
CA ASP A 763 -20.74 -17.63 -12.60
C ASP A 763 -20.78 -18.40 -11.28
N GLY A 764 -20.82 -17.67 -10.16
CA GLY A 764 -20.88 -18.25 -8.83
C GLY A 764 -22.10 -19.15 -8.63
N LEU A 765 -23.23 -18.88 -9.30
CA LEU A 765 -24.43 -19.72 -9.23
C LEU A 765 -24.37 -20.97 -10.12
N LEU A 766 -23.80 -20.87 -11.33
CA LEU A 766 -23.79 -21.96 -12.32
C LEU A 766 -22.64 -22.94 -12.13
N ASN A 767 -21.47 -22.45 -11.73
CA ASN A 767 -20.22 -23.18 -11.81
C ASN A 767 -19.70 -23.67 -10.46
N PHE A 768 -20.11 -23.03 -9.37
CA PHE A 768 -19.79 -23.49 -8.02
C PHE A 768 -20.43 -24.85 -7.69
N SER A 769 -19.65 -25.73 -7.06
CA SER A 769 -20.20 -26.94 -6.41
C SER A 769 -19.39 -27.39 -5.21
N ARG A 770 -20.09 -27.70 -4.10
CA ARG A 770 -19.48 -28.31 -2.91
C ARG A 770 -18.80 -29.65 -3.20
N SER A 771 -19.20 -30.35 -4.27
CA SER A 771 -18.60 -31.63 -4.68
C SER A 771 -17.21 -31.49 -5.31
N PHE A 772 -16.79 -30.26 -5.65
CA PHE A 772 -15.45 -29.97 -6.16
C PHE A 772 -14.46 -29.59 -5.06
N LEU A 773 -14.97 -29.20 -3.88
CA LEU A 773 -14.14 -28.75 -2.79
C LEU A 773 -13.19 -29.88 -2.30
N PRO A 774 -11.91 -29.56 -2.04
CA PRO A 774 -10.97 -30.51 -1.48
C PRO A 774 -11.44 -31.10 -0.13
N ASP A 775 -11.07 -32.34 0.13
CA ASP A 775 -11.47 -33.06 1.36
C ASP A 775 -10.72 -32.59 2.62
N LYS A 776 -9.63 -31.82 2.46
CA LYS A 776 -8.86 -31.26 3.58
C LYS A 776 -9.54 -30.00 4.15
N ARG A 777 -9.49 -29.82 5.48
CA ARG A 777 -10.11 -28.67 6.19
C ARG A 777 -9.77 -27.31 5.54
N GLY A 778 -8.51 -27.07 5.22
CA GLY A 778 -8.07 -25.81 4.60
C GLY A 778 -8.58 -25.58 3.16
N GLY A 779 -9.05 -26.61 2.47
CA GLY A 779 -9.57 -26.48 1.10
C GLY A 779 -11.05 -26.05 1.01
N ARG A 780 -11.77 -26.02 2.14
CA ARG A 780 -13.16 -25.53 2.21
C ARG A 780 -13.26 -24.04 2.52
N MET A 781 -12.21 -23.48 3.13
CA MET A 781 -12.02 -22.03 3.21
C MET A 781 -11.68 -21.52 1.80
N ASP A 782 -11.99 -20.27 1.48
CA ASP A 782 -11.83 -19.67 0.15
C ASP A 782 -12.84 -20.17 -0.89
N ALA A 783 -14.09 -20.43 -0.48
CA ALA A 783 -15.20 -20.84 -1.35
C ALA A 783 -16.53 -20.21 -0.89
N PRO A 784 -17.42 -19.76 -1.82
CA PRO A 784 -18.66 -19.07 -1.47
C PRO A 784 -19.73 -20.04 -0.95
N LEU A 785 -19.56 -20.53 0.30
CA LEU A 785 -20.47 -21.48 0.93
C LEU A 785 -21.79 -20.85 1.36
N VAL A 786 -21.75 -19.56 1.68
CA VAL A 786 -22.87 -18.71 2.09
C VAL A 786 -22.76 -17.38 1.35
N MET A 787 -23.90 -16.77 1.06
CA MET A 787 -24.00 -15.48 0.39
C MET A 787 -24.72 -14.49 1.31
N SER A 788 -24.09 -13.36 1.58
CA SER A 788 -24.74 -12.20 2.19
C SER A 788 -25.30 -11.29 1.09
N SER A 789 -26.62 -11.08 1.14
CA SER A 789 -27.31 -10.20 0.18
C SER A 789 -27.45 -8.77 0.68
N ARG A 790 -27.28 -8.54 1.99
CA ARG A 790 -27.38 -7.24 2.64
C ARG A 790 -26.32 -7.13 3.72
N ILE A 791 -25.65 -5.99 3.77
CA ILE A 791 -24.74 -5.66 4.86
C ILE A 791 -25.54 -5.03 6.00
N ASP A 792 -25.36 -5.56 7.21
CA ASP A 792 -25.79 -4.94 8.46
C ASP A 792 -24.53 -4.38 9.15
N PRO A 793 -24.37 -3.05 9.25
CA PRO A 793 -23.21 -2.43 9.88
C PRO A 793 -22.97 -2.86 11.33
N ALA A 794 -23.96 -3.40 12.04
CA ALA A 794 -23.76 -3.91 13.40
C ALA A 794 -23.08 -5.30 13.46
N GLU A 795 -23.02 -6.03 12.34
CA GLU A 795 -22.47 -7.40 12.27
C GLU A 795 -21.11 -7.52 11.55
N ILE A 796 -20.62 -6.42 10.98
CA ILE A 796 -19.31 -6.34 10.32
C ILE A 796 -18.17 -6.22 11.35
N ASP A 797 -16.95 -6.11 10.85
CA ASP A 797 -15.76 -5.92 11.68
C ASP A 797 -15.74 -4.52 12.35
N ASP A 798 -15.24 -4.44 13.58
CA ASP A 798 -15.31 -3.24 14.42
C ASP A 798 -14.34 -2.14 13.97
N GLU A 799 -13.27 -2.49 13.25
CA GLU A 799 -12.32 -1.51 12.71
C GLU A 799 -12.99 -0.50 11.77
N ALA A 800 -14.00 -0.92 11.00
CA ALA A 800 -14.77 -0.02 10.14
C ALA A 800 -15.65 0.97 10.91
N HIS A 801 -15.95 0.69 12.19
CA HIS A 801 -16.72 1.59 13.05
C HIS A 801 -15.88 2.77 13.55
N ASN A 802 -14.55 2.64 13.55
CA ASN A 802 -13.61 3.67 13.97
C ASN A 802 -13.41 4.77 12.91
N MET A 803 -14.02 4.65 11.74
CA MET A 803 -14.00 5.69 10.70
C MET A 803 -14.58 6.99 11.23
N ASP A 804 -13.77 8.06 11.25
CA ASP A 804 -14.21 9.41 11.58
C ASP A 804 -15.06 9.99 10.45
N ILE A 805 -16.19 10.61 10.81
CA ILE A 805 -17.22 11.08 9.86
C ILE A 805 -17.51 12.58 9.98
N VAL A 806 -16.54 13.34 10.49
CA VAL A 806 -16.61 14.80 10.65
C VAL A 806 -16.11 15.51 9.40
N SER A 807 -16.63 16.72 9.15
CA SER A 807 -16.13 17.59 8.07
C SER A 807 -14.89 18.40 8.45
N GLN A 808 -14.62 18.54 9.75
CA GLN A 808 -13.44 19.22 10.29
C GLN A 808 -13.15 18.71 11.71
N TYR A 809 -11.88 18.61 12.09
CA TYR A 809 -11.51 18.34 13.47
C TYR A 809 -11.55 19.63 14.32
N PRO A 810 -12.06 19.58 15.56
CA PRO A 810 -12.14 20.75 16.42
C PRO A 810 -10.78 21.16 16.96
N ARG A 811 -10.62 22.43 17.30
CA ARG A 811 -9.39 23.01 17.86
C ARG A 811 -8.88 22.26 19.09
N GLU A 812 -9.79 21.78 19.93
CA GLU A 812 -9.47 21.01 21.13
C GLU A 812 -8.80 19.67 20.84
N PHE A 813 -9.10 19.04 19.69
CA PHE A 813 -8.39 17.85 19.22
C PHE A 813 -6.92 18.17 18.95
N TYR A 814 -6.64 19.21 18.16
CA TYR A 814 -5.26 19.61 17.85
C TYR A 814 -4.47 19.97 19.11
N LEU A 815 -5.08 20.65 20.08
CA LEU A 815 -4.44 20.93 21.37
C LEU A 815 -4.17 19.66 22.18
N ALA A 816 -5.09 18.70 22.18
CA ALA A 816 -4.90 17.42 22.86
C ALA A 816 -3.74 16.60 22.26
N THR A 817 -3.51 16.72 20.94
CA THR A 817 -2.34 16.07 20.29
C THR A 817 -1.00 16.57 20.84
N LEU A 818 -0.91 17.85 21.23
CA LEU A 818 0.31 18.42 21.81
C LEU A 818 0.64 17.84 23.18
N GLU A 819 -0.34 17.27 23.87
CA GLU A 819 -0.18 16.62 25.18
C GLU A 819 -0.01 15.09 25.04
N GLN A 820 0.02 14.57 23.80
CA GLN A 820 -0.06 13.14 23.50
C GLN A 820 -1.22 12.43 24.21
N ALA A 821 -2.38 13.08 24.21
CA ALA A 821 -3.57 12.55 24.86
C ALA A 821 -3.96 11.17 24.29
N ASP A 822 -4.60 10.36 25.14
CA ASP A 822 -5.22 9.12 24.72
C ASP A 822 -6.34 9.42 23.69
N PRO A 823 -6.42 8.71 22.56
CA PRO A 823 -7.43 9.00 21.54
C PRO A 823 -8.85 8.90 22.09
N GLU A 824 -9.16 7.97 23.01
CA GLU A 824 -10.50 7.83 23.61
C GLU A 824 -10.89 9.01 24.51
N SER A 825 -9.94 9.87 24.88
CA SER A 825 -10.19 11.06 25.70
C SER A 825 -10.73 12.27 24.92
N VAL A 826 -10.72 12.21 23.59
CA VAL A 826 -11.19 13.26 22.69
C VAL A 826 -12.51 12.84 22.03
N ASP A 827 -13.45 13.78 21.91
CA ASP A 827 -14.78 13.52 21.34
C ASP A 827 -14.79 13.87 19.85
N ILE A 828 -14.55 12.87 19.00
CA ILE A 828 -14.68 12.96 17.53
C ILE A 828 -15.75 11.96 17.10
N GLN A 829 -16.71 12.42 16.29
CA GLN A 829 -17.78 11.54 15.81
C GLN A 829 -17.22 10.48 14.85
N ILE A 830 -17.51 9.21 15.15
CA ILE A 830 -17.09 8.04 14.37
C ILE A 830 -18.30 7.25 13.84
N GLY A 831 -18.05 6.30 12.95
CA GLY A 831 -19.07 5.42 12.38
C GLY A 831 -19.87 4.65 13.44
N GLU A 832 -19.24 4.24 14.54
CA GLU A 832 -19.89 3.55 15.67
C GLU A 832 -21.09 4.35 16.21
N ASP A 833 -21.01 5.68 16.26
CA ASP A 833 -22.05 6.56 16.82
C ASP A 833 -23.35 6.53 16.00
N THR A 834 -23.28 6.08 14.75
CA THR A 834 -24.43 6.03 13.83
C THR A 834 -25.14 4.68 13.81
N LEU A 835 -24.55 3.63 14.42
CA LEU A 835 -25.08 2.27 14.36
C LEU A 835 -26.48 2.17 14.98
N GLY A 836 -27.41 1.53 14.27
CA GLY A 836 -28.80 1.38 14.71
C GLY A 836 -29.64 2.66 14.61
N THR A 837 -29.12 3.71 13.97
CA THR A 837 -29.86 4.92 13.60
C THR A 837 -30.20 4.92 12.10
N ASP A 838 -31.01 5.88 11.64
CA ASP A 838 -31.31 6.03 10.21
C ASP A 838 -30.06 6.43 9.38
N GLY A 839 -29.01 6.93 10.03
CA GLY A 839 -27.74 7.35 9.40
C GLY A 839 -26.69 6.25 9.28
N GLU A 840 -26.98 5.00 9.66
CA GLU A 840 -25.96 3.92 9.67
C GLU A 840 -25.39 3.55 8.28
N TYR A 841 -25.93 4.10 7.18
CA TYR A 841 -25.44 3.86 5.81
C TYR A 841 -25.01 5.14 5.08
N THR A 842 -25.08 6.31 5.73
CA THR A 842 -24.90 7.62 5.08
C THR A 842 -24.29 8.64 6.05
N GLY A 843 -23.84 9.79 5.55
CA GLY A 843 -23.24 10.85 6.36
C GLY A 843 -21.76 10.66 6.64
N PHE A 844 -21.03 9.94 5.78
CA PHE A 844 -19.58 9.78 5.89
C PHE A 844 -18.85 11.01 5.34
N SER A 845 -18.93 12.12 6.06
CA SER A 845 -18.18 13.33 5.71
C SER A 845 -16.67 13.09 5.81
N HIS A 846 -15.90 13.99 5.20
CA HIS A 846 -14.44 13.94 5.15
C HIS A 846 -13.87 15.35 5.34
N THR A 847 -12.64 15.44 5.84
CA THR A 847 -11.98 16.73 6.11
C THR A 847 -11.17 17.24 4.92
N HIS A 848 -10.75 16.36 4.02
CA HIS A 848 -9.96 16.68 2.84
C HIS A 848 -10.64 16.12 1.59
N ASP A 849 -10.69 16.87 0.49
CA ASP A 849 -11.13 16.29 -0.79
C ASP A 849 -9.93 15.70 -1.56
N THR A 850 -10.20 15.07 -2.68
CA THR A 850 -9.21 14.70 -3.69
C THR A 850 -9.84 14.98 -5.06
N SER A 851 -9.12 15.56 -6.00
CA SER A 851 -9.71 15.88 -7.31
C SER A 851 -9.99 14.62 -8.12
N ASN A 852 -9.20 13.55 -7.94
CA ASN A 852 -9.41 12.26 -8.59
C ASN A 852 -8.79 11.11 -7.78
N ILE A 853 -9.61 10.10 -7.48
CA ILE A 853 -9.21 8.90 -6.73
C ILE A 853 -8.17 8.02 -7.45
N ALA A 854 -7.85 8.30 -8.72
CA ALA A 854 -6.88 7.56 -9.54
C ALA A 854 -5.72 8.46 -10.06
N MET A 855 -5.45 9.60 -9.42
CA MET A 855 -4.45 10.57 -9.93
C MET A 855 -2.98 10.10 -9.86
N GLY A 856 -2.67 9.12 -9.01
CA GLY A 856 -1.32 8.56 -8.85
C GLY A 856 -0.85 7.73 -10.06
N PRO A 857 0.34 7.11 -9.98
CA PRO A 857 0.77 6.11 -10.96
C PRO A 857 -0.22 4.93 -11.02
N ASP A 858 -0.58 4.48 -12.24
CA ASP A 858 -1.48 3.33 -12.43
C ASP A 858 -0.89 2.02 -11.89
N LEU A 859 0.45 1.87 -12.00
CA LEU A 859 1.21 0.70 -11.55
C LEU A 859 2.52 1.14 -10.90
N SER A 860 2.93 0.40 -9.86
CA SER A 860 4.20 0.67 -9.19
C SER A 860 5.40 0.30 -10.08
N ALA A 861 6.49 1.04 -9.93
CA ALA A 861 7.77 0.75 -10.56
C ALA A 861 8.25 -0.68 -10.25
N TYR A 862 7.88 -1.22 -9.10
CA TYR A 862 8.15 -2.62 -8.75
C TYR A 862 7.59 -3.61 -9.77
N LYS A 863 6.44 -3.35 -10.38
CA LYS A 863 5.85 -4.23 -11.39
C LYS A 863 6.39 -3.98 -12.79
N THR A 864 6.77 -2.74 -13.10
CA THR A 864 7.25 -2.37 -14.43
C THR A 864 8.73 -2.69 -14.62
N LEU A 865 9.52 -2.68 -13.55
CA LEU A 865 10.92 -3.09 -13.55
C LEU A 865 11.05 -4.60 -13.71
N GLY A 866 11.99 -5.01 -14.58
CA GLY A 866 12.18 -6.40 -14.98
C GLY A 866 12.88 -7.24 -13.92
N SER A 867 14.21 -7.21 -13.89
CA SER A 867 14.98 -8.12 -13.05
C SER A 867 15.04 -7.64 -11.59
N MET A 868 15.29 -8.56 -10.66
CA MET A 868 15.49 -8.22 -9.24
C MET A 868 16.64 -7.21 -9.06
N MET A 869 17.70 -7.34 -9.87
CA MET A 869 18.84 -6.42 -9.85
C MET A 869 18.41 -4.99 -10.21
N ASP A 870 17.63 -4.83 -11.29
CA ASP A 870 17.13 -3.51 -11.70
C ASP A 870 16.27 -2.87 -10.58
N LYS A 871 15.46 -3.70 -9.88
CA LYS A 871 14.65 -3.24 -8.74
C LYS A 871 15.51 -2.81 -7.55
N MET A 872 16.58 -3.56 -7.26
CA MET A 872 17.51 -3.25 -6.19
C MET A 872 18.28 -1.96 -6.48
N ASP A 873 18.82 -1.82 -7.69
CA ASP A 873 19.57 -0.64 -8.10
C ASP A 873 18.68 0.61 -8.01
N ALA A 874 17.46 0.54 -8.54
CA ALA A 874 16.48 1.62 -8.42
C ALA A 874 16.10 1.94 -6.96
N GLN A 875 15.96 0.92 -6.10
CA GLN A 875 15.74 1.14 -4.66
C GLN A 875 16.90 1.92 -4.02
N LEU A 876 18.16 1.54 -4.29
CA LEU A 876 19.32 2.18 -3.67
C LEU A 876 19.62 3.57 -4.26
N GLU A 877 19.35 3.77 -5.55
CA GLU A 877 19.39 5.09 -6.18
C GLU A 877 18.36 6.04 -5.56
N LEU A 878 17.14 5.55 -5.30
CA LEU A 878 16.11 6.33 -4.61
C LEU A 878 16.55 6.71 -3.19
N SER A 879 17.17 5.79 -2.44
CA SER A 879 17.71 6.10 -1.10
C SER A 879 18.69 7.27 -1.12
N ARG A 880 19.55 7.39 -2.15
CA ARG A 880 20.47 8.53 -2.30
C ARG A 880 19.75 9.85 -2.54
N LYS A 881 18.60 9.84 -3.23
CA LYS A 881 17.80 11.05 -3.50
C LYS A 881 17.08 11.55 -2.24
N LEU A 882 16.66 10.66 -1.36
CA LEU A 882 15.87 11.01 -0.17
C LEU A 882 16.76 11.61 0.93
N ALA A 883 16.37 12.75 1.52
CA ALA A 883 17.07 13.32 2.68
C ALA A 883 16.83 12.51 3.96
N ALA A 884 15.67 11.87 4.07
CA ALA A 884 15.24 11.13 5.25
C ALA A 884 15.76 9.68 5.33
N VAL A 885 16.63 9.27 4.40
CA VAL A 885 17.10 7.88 4.26
C VAL A 885 18.62 7.84 4.30
N ASP A 886 19.16 6.95 5.11
CA ASP A 886 20.58 6.59 5.13
C ASP A 886 20.78 5.41 4.16
N GLU A 887 21.36 5.69 3.00
CA GLU A 887 21.57 4.69 1.96
C GLU A 887 22.47 3.53 2.42
N THR A 888 23.38 3.78 3.37
CA THR A 888 24.26 2.75 3.93
C THR A 888 23.45 1.78 4.80
N ASP A 889 22.58 2.28 5.70
CA ASP A 889 21.71 1.42 6.51
C ASP A 889 20.77 0.58 5.62
N VAL A 890 20.21 1.18 4.57
CA VAL A 890 19.37 0.46 3.60
C VAL A 890 20.14 -0.67 2.91
N ALA A 891 21.34 -0.38 2.40
CA ALA A 891 22.19 -1.37 1.74
C ALA A 891 22.57 -2.52 2.69
N GLU A 892 22.95 -2.20 3.93
CA GLU A 892 23.26 -3.20 4.96
C GLU A 892 22.07 -4.11 5.25
N ARG A 893 20.86 -3.53 5.43
CA ARG A 893 19.66 -4.30 5.71
C ARG A 893 19.29 -5.24 4.57
N VAL A 894 19.39 -4.79 3.31
CA VAL A 894 19.13 -5.67 2.15
C VAL A 894 20.13 -6.84 2.16
N ILE A 895 21.40 -6.60 2.47
CA ILE A 895 22.40 -7.66 2.57
C ILE A 895 22.08 -8.62 3.73
N GLU A 896 21.74 -8.10 4.91
CA GLU A 896 21.53 -8.89 6.12
C GLU A 896 20.23 -9.70 6.12
N TYR A 897 19.14 -9.14 5.62
CA TYR A 897 17.80 -9.72 5.69
C TYR A 897 17.35 -10.39 4.40
N HIS A 898 17.97 -10.07 3.25
CA HIS A 898 17.62 -10.70 1.98
C HIS A 898 18.75 -11.57 1.42
N PHE A 899 19.95 -11.01 1.18
CA PHE A 899 21.01 -11.74 0.47
C PHE A 899 21.68 -12.82 1.32
N LEU A 900 22.10 -12.50 2.54
CA LEU A 900 22.77 -13.46 3.41
C LEU A 900 21.87 -14.67 3.77
N PRO A 901 20.58 -14.50 4.13
CA PRO A 901 19.68 -15.61 4.36
C PRO A 901 19.49 -16.50 3.14
N ASP A 902 19.32 -15.92 1.94
CA ASP A 902 19.15 -16.68 0.70
C ASP A 902 20.41 -17.44 0.31
N LEU A 903 21.59 -16.79 0.33
CA LEU A 903 22.87 -17.42 0.02
C LEU A 903 23.19 -18.59 0.98
N ILE A 904 23.00 -18.37 2.29
CA ILE A 904 23.25 -19.40 3.32
C ILE A 904 22.20 -20.52 3.21
N GLY A 905 20.93 -20.17 2.97
CA GLY A 905 19.82 -21.09 2.79
C GLY A 905 20.05 -22.02 1.59
N ASN A 906 20.37 -21.44 0.43
CA ASN A 906 20.66 -22.17 -0.80
C ASN A 906 21.91 -23.04 -0.67
N LEU A 907 22.96 -22.57 0.01
CA LEU A 907 24.15 -23.39 0.28
C LEU A 907 23.83 -24.59 1.17
N ARG A 908 23.05 -24.39 2.24
CA ARG A 908 22.58 -25.48 3.11
C ARG A 908 21.70 -26.46 2.35
N ALA A 909 20.75 -25.97 1.56
CA ALA A 909 19.88 -26.78 0.72
C ALA A 909 20.69 -27.60 -0.28
N PHE A 910 21.63 -26.98 -1.00
CA PHE A 910 22.52 -27.65 -1.94
C PHE A 910 23.30 -28.80 -1.30
N SER A 911 23.77 -28.64 -0.06
CA SER A 911 24.52 -29.68 0.65
C SER A 911 23.66 -30.88 1.12
N ARG A 912 22.34 -30.68 1.29
CA ARG A 912 21.38 -31.68 1.80
C ARG A 912 20.40 -32.19 0.74
N GLN A 913 20.51 -31.69 -0.48
CA GLN A 913 19.51 -31.87 -1.51
C GLN A 913 19.31 -33.33 -1.93
N GLU A 914 18.11 -33.58 -2.45
CA GLU A 914 17.79 -34.80 -3.17
C GLU A 914 18.06 -34.64 -4.67
N THR A 915 18.02 -35.75 -5.38
CA THR A 915 18.16 -35.79 -6.84
C THR A 915 16.84 -36.22 -7.46
N ARG A 916 16.44 -35.61 -8.58
CA ARG A 916 15.15 -35.87 -9.22
C ARG A 916 15.35 -36.33 -10.66
N CYS A 917 14.57 -37.30 -11.11
CA CYS A 917 14.49 -37.65 -12.53
C CYS A 917 13.69 -36.58 -13.29
N LEU A 918 14.25 -36.06 -14.39
CA LEU A 918 13.55 -35.07 -15.22
C LEU A 918 12.37 -35.64 -16.01
N ASP A 919 12.37 -36.95 -16.26
CA ASP A 919 11.39 -37.60 -17.14
C ASP A 919 10.18 -38.12 -16.35
N CYS A 920 10.40 -38.85 -15.26
CA CYS A 920 9.32 -39.41 -14.43
C CYS A 920 9.08 -38.66 -13.11
N GLY A 921 9.94 -37.70 -12.76
CA GLY A 921 9.79 -36.92 -11.53
C GLY A 921 10.21 -37.62 -10.23
N GLU A 922 10.60 -38.89 -10.28
CA GLU A 922 11.04 -39.69 -9.11
C GLU A 922 12.19 -39.01 -8.36
N LYS A 923 12.08 -38.97 -7.03
CA LYS A 923 13.08 -38.35 -6.15
C LYS A 923 13.93 -39.44 -5.49
N PHE A 924 15.25 -39.24 -5.49
CA PHE A 924 16.21 -40.08 -4.83
C PHE A 924 17.01 -39.26 -3.83
N ARG A 925 16.98 -39.68 -2.56
CA ARG A 925 17.82 -39.12 -1.48
C ARG A 925 19.31 -39.07 -1.83
N ARG A 926 19.80 -39.93 -2.73
CA ARG A 926 21.18 -39.94 -3.24
C ARG A 926 21.21 -40.23 -4.73
N MET A 927 22.12 -39.57 -5.43
CA MET A 927 22.36 -39.81 -6.86
C MET A 927 22.67 -41.30 -7.11
N PRO A 928 21.92 -41.98 -8.00
CA PRO A 928 22.27 -43.33 -8.44
C PRO A 928 23.68 -43.33 -9.05
N LEU A 929 24.53 -44.29 -8.66
CA LEU A 929 25.90 -44.42 -9.20
C LEU A 929 25.93 -44.64 -10.73
N THR A 930 24.82 -45.08 -11.30
CA THR A 930 24.61 -45.23 -12.75
C THR A 930 24.44 -43.89 -13.46
N GLY A 931 24.00 -42.83 -12.78
CA GLY A 931 23.57 -41.56 -13.38
C GLY A 931 22.14 -41.56 -13.93
N ASP A 932 21.60 -42.76 -14.17
CA ASP A 932 20.25 -42.97 -14.72
C ASP A 932 19.22 -43.28 -13.63
N CYS A 933 17.97 -42.89 -13.88
CA CYS A 933 16.81 -43.17 -13.04
C CYS A 933 16.53 -44.67 -13.00
N ARG A 934 16.26 -45.21 -11.81
CA ARG A 934 16.00 -46.64 -11.62
C ARG A 934 14.64 -47.10 -12.16
N GLU A 935 13.69 -46.20 -12.29
CA GLU A 935 12.32 -46.50 -12.73
C GLU A 935 12.19 -46.40 -14.26
N CYS A 936 12.61 -45.28 -14.85
CA CYS A 936 12.39 -45.01 -16.28
C CYS A 936 13.67 -44.98 -17.13
N GLY A 937 14.86 -45.10 -16.54
CA GLY A 937 16.14 -44.95 -17.26
C GLY A 937 16.46 -43.51 -17.69
N GLY A 938 15.64 -42.54 -17.26
CA GLY A 938 15.79 -41.12 -17.53
C GLY A 938 16.95 -40.45 -16.80
N ARG A 939 17.25 -39.19 -17.15
CA ARG A 939 18.37 -38.46 -16.51
C ARG A 939 17.99 -37.98 -15.13
N VAL A 940 18.83 -38.29 -14.14
CA VAL A 940 18.70 -37.76 -12.78
C VAL A 940 19.55 -36.51 -12.66
N ASN A 941 18.98 -35.44 -12.09
CA ASN A 941 19.65 -34.17 -11.87
C ASN A 941 19.55 -33.75 -10.40
N LEU A 942 20.46 -32.84 -10.00
CA LEU A 942 20.35 -32.09 -8.75
C LEU A 942 19.08 -31.22 -8.76
N THR A 943 18.45 -31.07 -7.60
CA THR A 943 17.27 -30.21 -7.43
C THR A 943 17.65 -28.74 -7.23
N VAL A 944 18.82 -28.50 -6.63
CA VAL A 944 19.41 -27.17 -6.43
C VAL A 944 20.74 -27.11 -7.20
N HIS A 945 20.90 -26.10 -8.06
CA HIS A 945 22.07 -25.93 -8.91
C HIS A 945 23.06 -24.92 -8.33
N GLU A 946 24.36 -25.06 -8.63
CA GLU A 946 25.40 -24.11 -8.20
C GLU A 946 25.06 -22.65 -8.53
N GLY A 947 24.52 -22.39 -9.73
CA GLY A 947 24.12 -21.04 -10.14
C GLY A 947 23.04 -20.41 -9.25
N SER A 948 22.18 -21.22 -8.62
CA SER A 948 21.20 -20.70 -7.64
C SER A 948 21.86 -20.32 -6.30
N VAL A 949 22.95 -21.00 -5.94
CA VAL A 949 23.69 -20.72 -4.69
C VAL A 949 24.56 -19.46 -4.82
N ASN A 950 25.14 -19.21 -6.00
CA ASN A 950 26.03 -18.07 -6.24
C ASN A 950 25.32 -16.81 -6.76
N LYS A 951 23.98 -16.83 -6.91
CA LYS A 951 23.22 -15.81 -7.64
C LYS A 951 23.46 -14.37 -7.17
N TYR A 952 23.63 -14.14 -5.87
CA TYR A 952 23.73 -12.79 -5.27
C TYR A 952 25.09 -12.45 -4.67
N MET A 953 26.08 -13.36 -4.74
CA MET A 953 27.34 -13.15 -4.00
C MET A 953 28.12 -11.92 -4.50
N GLN A 954 28.38 -11.84 -5.80
CA GLN A 954 29.12 -10.72 -6.38
C GLN A 954 28.37 -9.40 -6.23
N THR A 955 27.05 -9.42 -6.43
CA THR A 955 26.19 -8.25 -6.18
C THR A 955 26.31 -7.77 -4.74
N ALA A 956 26.20 -8.66 -3.75
CA ALA A 956 26.25 -8.27 -2.34
C ALA A 956 27.59 -7.64 -1.97
N ILE A 957 28.70 -8.15 -2.51
CA ILE A 957 30.03 -7.57 -2.31
C ILE A 957 30.12 -6.18 -2.96
N GLN A 958 29.68 -6.05 -4.21
CA GLN A 958 29.68 -4.76 -4.92
C GLN A 958 28.87 -3.71 -4.17
N VAL A 959 27.65 -4.04 -3.73
CA VAL A 959 26.78 -3.14 -2.96
C VAL A 959 27.44 -2.76 -1.63
N ALA A 960 28.04 -3.73 -0.92
CA ALA A 960 28.72 -3.46 0.34
C ALA A 960 29.91 -2.49 0.19
N GLU A 961 30.63 -2.56 -0.94
CA GLU A 961 31.73 -1.66 -1.26
C GLU A 961 31.24 -0.28 -1.71
N GLU A 962 30.24 -0.23 -2.59
CA GLU A 962 29.74 1.01 -3.18
C GLU A 962 29.06 1.92 -2.15
N TYR A 963 28.30 1.33 -1.21
CA TYR A 963 27.55 2.06 -0.18
C TYR A 963 28.28 2.14 1.17
N ASP A 964 29.57 1.81 1.17
CA ASP A 964 30.45 1.84 2.34
C ASP A 964 29.89 1.15 3.60
N CYS A 965 29.34 -0.05 3.44
CA CYS A 965 28.82 -0.83 4.58
C CYS A 965 29.92 -1.12 5.62
N ARG A 966 29.52 -1.44 6.86
CA ARG A 966 30.42 -1.75 7.97
C ARG A 966 31.36 -2.89 7.61
N ASP A 967 32.57 -2.81 8.14
CA ASP A 967 33.61 -3.83 7.97
C ASP A 967 33.13 -5.24 8.34
N TYR A 968 32.24 -5.38 9.33
CA TYR A 968 31.67 -6.67 9.71
C TYR A 968 30.87 -7.31 8.58
N THR A 969 30.01 -6.53 7.91
CA THR A 969 29.18 -6.98 6.78
C THR A 969 30.06 -7.39 5.60
N LYS A 970 31.03 -6.55 5.24
CA LYS A 970 32.04 -6.83 4.20
C LYS A 970 32.81 -8.14 4.49
N GLN A 971 33.34 -8.30 5.71
CA GLN A 971 34.06 -9.51 6.12
C GLN A 971 33.18 -10.77 6.09
N ARG A 972 31.91 -10.65 6.48
CA ARG A 972 30.97 -11.77 6.48
C ARG A 972 30.71 -12.28 5.06
N LEU A 973 30.59 -11.37 4.09
CA LEU A 973 30.47 -11.71 2.67
C LEU A 973 31.74 -12.39 2.14
N GLU A 974 32.93 -11.84 2.43
CA GLU A 974 34.20 -12.47 2.01
C GLU A 974 34.38 -13.90 2.56
N VAL A 975 33.97 -14.14 3.81
CA VAL A 975 34.04 -15.48 4.42
C VAL A 975 33.06 -16.43 3.73
N LEU A 976 31.87 -15.94 3.38
CA LEU A 976 30.87 -16.73 2.67
C LEU A 976 31.31 -17.04 1.24
N GLU A 977 31.89 -16.09 0.52
CA GLU A 977 32.48 -16.28 -0.81
C GLU A 977 33.56 -17.37 -0.79
N LYS A 978 34.54 -17.26 0.13
CA LYS A 978 35.57 -18.30 0.31
C LYS A 978 34.99 -19.67 0.64
N SER A 979 33.88 -19.70 1.40
CA SER A 979 33.19 -20.95 1.71
C SER A 979 32.54 -21.55 0.47
N LEU A 980 31.90 -20.74 -0.38
CA LEU A 980 31.33 -21.16 -1.65
C LEU A 980 32.40 -21.69 -2.61
N GLU A 981 33.48 -20.93 -2.80
CA GLU A 981 34.62 -21.35 -3.62
C GLU A 981 35.16 -22.71 -3.14
N SER A 982 35.31 -22.91 -1.82
CA SER A 982 35.82 -24.18 -1.29
C SER A 982 34.92 -25.40 -1.55
N VAL A 983 33.61 -25.19 -1.75
CA VAL A 983 32.63 -26.25 -2.00
C VAL A 983 32.61 -26.65 -3.49
N PHE A 984 32.73 -25.66 -4.38
CA PHE A 984 32.57 -25.86 -5.82
C PHE A 984 33.90 -25.96 -6.58
N GLU A 985 34.93 -25.25 -6.14
CA GLU A 985 36.24 -25.29 -6.78
C GLU A 985 37.05 -26.50 -6.30
N ASN A 986 37.54 -27.28 -7.27
CA ASN A 986 38.52 -28.32 -7.00
C ASN A 986 39.92 -27.76 -7.28
N ASP A 987 40.75 -27.65 -6.24
CA ASP A 987 42.15 -27.16 -6.32
C ASP A 987 43.01 -27.80 -7.44
N LYS A 988 42.59 -28.96 -7.97
CA LYS A 988 43.28 -29.68 -9.04
C LYS A 988 42.88 -29.28 -10.47
N ASN A 989 41.87 -28.43 -10.64
CA ASN A 989 41.26 -28.17 -11.95
C ASN A 989 40.83 -26.69 -12.14
N LYS A 990 41.54 -25.74 -11.54
CA LYS A 990 41.24 -24.30 -11.67
C LYS A 990 41.64 -23.81 -13.06
N GLN A 991 40.69 -23.25 -13.82
CA GLN A 991 40.95 -22.62 -15.11
C GLN A 991 41.48 -21.21 -14.86
N SER A 992 42.80 -21.03 -14.89
CA SER A 992 43.43 -19.72 -14.66
C SER A 992 43.15 -18.77 -15.83
N GLY A 993 42.78 -17.51 -15.52
CA GLY A 993 42.74 -16.45 -16.50
C GLY A 993 44.14 -16.13 -17.02
N ILE A 994 44.25 -15.59 -18.24
CA ILE A 994 45.56 -15.18 -18.77
C ILE A 994 46.18 -14.03 -17.95
N GLU A 995 45.33 -13.25 -17.28
CA GLU A 995 45.70 -12.13 -16.41
C GLU A 995 46.29 -12.60 -15.08
N ASP A 996 45.85 -13.75 -14.53
CA ASP A 996 46.47 -14.36 -13.34
C ASP A 996 47.91 -14.87 -13.61
N PHE A 997 48.27 -14.99 -14.89
CA PHE A 997 49.57 -15.47 -15.35
C PHE A 997 50.53 -14.35 -15.78
N MET A 998 50.03 -13.13 -15.95
CA MET A 998 50.80 -11.93 -16.33
C MET A 998 51.20 -11.12 -15.11
#